data_AF-A0A1I1Z2D6-F1
#
_entry.id   AF-A0A1I1Z2D6-F1
#
_cell.length_a   1.000
_cell.length_b   1.000
_cell.length_c   1.000
_cell.angle_alpha   90.00
_cell.angle_beta   90.00
_cell.angle_gamma   90.00
#
_symmetry.space_group_name_H-M   'P 1'
#
loop_
_entity.id
_entity.type
_entity.pdbx_description
1 polymer ?
#
loop_
_entity_poly.entity_id
_entity_poly.type
_entity_poly.pdbx_seq_one_letter_code
_entity_poly.pdbx_strand_id
1 'polypeptide(L)'
;MKKIKRMLSLILSLVMVVGVLAPSLYAAEEKATKTETVTLHKLLLDDNTMKSWNVKGPEGYDGTQNLEAFKKLNGASNAKEIANVYFAWQYKDGETWKYIKGKDTPELENGKLKSTDDVKEAFGKLTTESGAEFNVSNLPQDKPTEYRIVEVRELSTYVGNDGATLSAMKAVPVEITLPLVNQNGIQKNVHVYPKNTETGKPDNKKELDKNANSGEAAIDNLENKSVKIGDKIPYVVTSTIKAGSTYNKLAWSDKLSKGLTLNDDITLSSEPNIQLEKDNDYTITKENDSFVLVLTNSGLTKLAKKTAPNSSKFRVNGQGEEIDGENTSVIFTLKYSAKVNSEAVINNPLQNTNTLHYGNNPGYTPEPGDNNPPPVTPKDGKITVNKSFTNGPLASSGDVSWPNGLEITLSLQVYDPQGNKWSDVNSQNKTLNSTTTSGEWTGLDNNKQYRVIEKDVKGWVPNYAVQEDGILKIVNKKNDNPEPITPEPVIVRTGGKKFVKTNEDGKERLNGAEFIISNADGSKYLAKLANNEIDANQQALVLAETEYQNAVKKPEAADKIAELKTKRDEAAKTAAIQWKWVNSEDEAHKFITNEQGQWGVYGLAYGNYKYKEVNPPKDYAKQEEPVEFMVSATSFNTDGNIDYVAGEPLSGDKINTGDATQIKNKKITIPQTGGIGTIIFAVAGIALMGFAAYAIKRNSKED
;
A
#
# COMPACT_ATOMS: atom_id res chain seq x y z
N MET A 1 -51.86 7.25 -39.84
CA MET A 1 -52.34 7.51 -38.46
C MET A 1 -51.51 6.67 -37.49
N LYS A 2 -50.45 7.25 -36.90
CA LYS A 2 -49.57 6.57 -35.93
C LYS A 2 -49.94 7.06 -34.52
N LYS A 3 -50.35 6.14 -33.65
CA LYS A 3 -50.65 6.43 -32.24
C LYS A 3 -49.34 6.44 -31.45
N ILE A 4 -48.99 7.60 -30.91
CA ILE A 4 -47.92 7.80 -29.94
C ILE A 4 -48.46 7.38 -28.56
N LYS A 5 -47.90 6.31 -27.98
CA LYS A 5 -48.04 6.00 -26.56
C LYS A 5 -46.98 6.80 -25.82
N ARG A 6 -47.39 7.86 -25.11
CA ARG A 6 -46.55 8.53 -24.10
C ARG A 6 -46.49 7.62 -22.87
N MET A 7 -45.29 7.19 -22.50
CA MET A 7 -45.04 6.55 -21.21
C MET A 7 -45.24 7.58 -20.10
N LEU A 8 -46.05 7.24 -19.10
CA LEU A 8 -46.06 7.95 -17.83
C LEU A 8 -44.74 7.67 -17.10
N SER A 9 -43.90 8.69 -16.99
CA SER A 9 -42.82 8.73 -16.00
C SER A 9 -43.44 9.17 -14.67
N LEU A 10 -43.55 8.26 -13.70
CA LEU A 10 -43.93 8.55 -12.32
C LEU A 10 -42.72 9.17 -11.62
N ILE A 11 -42.51 10.46 -11.83
CA ILE A 11 -41.53 11.23 -11.06
C ILE A 11 -42.15 11.53 -9.70
N LEU A 12 -41.65 10.86 -8.66
CA LEU A 12 -41.90 11.22 -7.27
C LEU A 12 -41.29 12.61 -7.02
N SER A 13 -42.13 13.64 -7.04
CA SER A 13 -41.84 14.95 -6.47
C SER A 13 -42.93 15.34 -5.46
N LEU A 14 -42.52 15.98 -4.38
CA LEU A 14 -43.41 16.52 -3.37
C LEU A 14 -44.07 17.78 -3.96
N VAL A 15 -45.12 17.59 -4.76
CA VAL A 15 -45.98 18.68 -5.21
C VAL A 15 -46.91 19.05 -4.06
N MET A 16 -46.51 20.02 -3.23
CA MET A 16 -47.45 20.71 -2.33
C MET A 16 -48.28 21.70 -3.15
N VAL A 17 -49.31 21.18 -3.84
CA VAL A 17 -50.40 22.01 -4.37
C VAL A 17 -51.53 21.97 -3.34
N VAL A 18 -51.60 22.98 -2.49
CA VAL A 18 -52.77 23.25 -1.65
C VAL A 18 -53.58 24.34 -2.34
N GLY A 19 -54.85 24.03 -2.60
CA GLY A 19 -55.76 24.81 -3.43
C GLY A 19 -55.99 26.23 -2.95
N VAL A 20 -56.24 27.11 -3.92
CA VAL A 20 -56.67 28.49 -3.74
C VAL A 20 -57.96 28.51 -2.91
N LEU A 21 -57.86 28.83 -1.63
CA LEU A 21 -59.00 29.20 -0.78
C LEU A 21 -58.78 30.60 -0.25
N ALA A 22 -59.79 31.44 -0.47
CA ALA A 22 -59.82 32.83 -0.04
C ALA A 22 -59.69 32.93 1.49
N PRO A 23 -58.89 33.88 2.02
CA PRO A 23 -58.66 33.99 3.46
C PRO A 23 -59.90 34.56 4.18
N SER A 24 -60.42 33.81 5.14
CA SER A 24 -61.33 34.34 6.16
C SER A 24 -60.54 35.17 7.19
N LEU A 25 -61.18 36.27 7.62
CA LEU A 25 -60.64 37.28 8.54
C LEU A 25 -60.61 36.74 9.98
N TYR A 26 -59.43 36.59 10.58
CA TYR A 26 -59.21 36.70 12.03
C TYR A 26 -57.77 37.18 12.35
N ALA A 27 -57.70 38.04 13.38
CA ALA A 27 -56.57 38.59 14.16
C ALA A 27 -55.29 39.11 13.46
N ALA A 28 -54.94 40.36 13.79
CA ALA A 28 -53.79 41.10 13.26
C ALA A 28 -52.47 40.70 13.95
N GLU A 29 -51.87 39.60 13.50
CA GLU A 29 -50.42 39.54 13.32
C GLU A 29 -50.08 40.15 11.95
N GLU A 30 -48.93 40.80 11.84
CA GLU A 30 -48.43 41.34 10.57
C GLU A 30 -48.26 40.17 9.58
N LYS A 31 -49.25 39.96 8.71
CA LYS A 31 -49.25 38.84 7.76
C LYS A 31 -48.01 38.94 6.87
N ALA A 32 -47.20 37.89 6.85
CA ALA A 32 -46.02 37.82 6.01
C ALA A 32 -46.40 38.08 4.54
N THR A 33 -45.61 38.91 3.86
CA THR A 33 -45.84 39.27 2.45
C THR A 33 -45.01 38.42 1.49
N LYS A 34 -43.99 37.72 2.00
CA LYS A 34 -43.13 36.78 1.28
C LYS A 34 -42.57 35.71 2.22
N THR A 35 -42.09 34.61 1.65
CA THR A 35 -41.23 33.66 2.38
C THR A 35 -39.83 34.25 2.43
N GLU A 36 -39.27 34.39 3.64
CA GLU A 36 -37.96 34.98 3.87
C GLU A 36 -36.87 33.91 3.96
N THR A 37 -37.17 32.78 4.61
CA THR A 37 -36.21 31.70 4.83
C THR A 37 -36.77 30.34 4.45
N VAL A 38 -35.88 29.49 3.93
CA VAL A 38 -36.12 28.05 3.74
C VAL A 38 -34.97 27.29 4.38
N THR A 39 -35.26 26.52 5.44
CA THR A 39 -34.29 25.70 6.15
C THR A 39 -34.40 24.24 5.74
N LEU A 40 -33.33 23.73 5.16
CA LEU A 40 -33.22 22.34 4.70
C LEU A 40 -32.58 21.47 5.78
N HIS A 41 -33.35 20.52 6.29
CA HIS A 41 -32.92 19.54 7.29
C HIS A 41 -32.66 18.20 6.62
N LYS A 42 -31.38 17.84 6.49
CA LYS A 42 -31.02 16.60 5.79
C LYS A 42 -31.11 15.42 6.72
N LEU A 43 -32.01 14.48 6.42
CA LEU A 43 -32.31 13.34 7.27
C LEU A 43 -31.66 12.04 6.78
N LEU A 44 -31.05 11.29 7.69
CA LEU A 44 -30.59 9.92 7.48
C LEU A 44 -31.62 8.95 8.07
N LEU A 45 -32.00 7.96 7.25
CA LEU A 45 -32.95 6.90 7.57
C LEU A 45 -32.32 5.53 7.35
N ASP A 46 -32.78 4.52 8.08
CA ASP A 46 -32.55 3.12 7.68
C ASP A 46 -33.40 2.75 6.45
N ASP A 47 -33.01 1.68 5.77
CA ASP A 47 -33.63 1.24 4.52
C ASP A 47 -35.13 0.90 4.66
N ASN A 48 -35.55 0.34 5.79
CA ASN A 48 -36.96 -0.05 5.99
C ASN A 48 -37.82 1.19 6.18
N THR A 49 -37.36 2.12 7.00
CA THR A 49 -38.00 3.43 7.22
C THR A 49 -38.06 4.24 5.93
N MET A 50 -37.01 4.22 5.11
CA MET A 50 -37.00 4.90 3.81
C MET A 50 -38.07 4.34 2.85
N LYS A 51 -38.22 3.01 2.80
CA LYS A 51 -39.21 2.32 1.97
C LYS A 51 -40.64 2.63 2.40
N SER A 52 -40.93 2.56 3.71
CA SER A 52 -42.27 2.81 4.26
C SER A 52 -42.64 4.29 4.35
N TRP A 53 -41.69 5.21 4.13
CA TRP A 53 -41.92 6.63 4.25
C TRP A 53 -43.04 7.15 3.31
N ASN A 54 -44.03 7.81 3.90
CA ASN A 54 -45.12 8.47 3.17
C ASN A 54 -44.59 9.63 2.33
N VAL A 55 -44.78 9.56 1.02
CA VAL A 55 -44.33 10.57 0.06
C VAL A 55 -44.90 11.97 0.31
N LYS A 56 -46.06 12.08 0.98
CA LYS A 56 -46.67 13.36 1.37
C LYS A 56 -46.09 13.97 2.65
N GLY A 57 -45.18 13.26 3.32
CA GLY A 57 -44.70 13.62 4.66
C GLY A 57 -45.57 13.01 5.78
N PRO A 58 -45.16 13.22 7.04
CA PRO A 58 -45.96 12.81 8.19
C PRO A 58 -47.25 13.63 8.27
N GLU A 59 -48.27 13.09 8.94
CA GLU A 59 -49.55 13.77 9.08
C GLU A 59 -49.38 15.09 9.87
N GLY A 60 -49.99 16.17 9.38
CA GLY A 60 -49.86 17.50 9.98
C GLY A 60 -48.65 18.31 9.53
N TYR A 61 -47.81 17.77 8.64
CA TYR A 61 -46.70 18.53 8.04
C TYR A 61 -47.22 19.56 7.03
N ASP A 62 -46.92 20.84 7.27
CA ASP A 62 -47.31 21.97 6.41
C ASP A 62 -46.16 22.94 6.09
N GLY A 63 -44.93 22.54 6.41
CA GLY A 63 -43.71 23.32 6.16
C GLY A 63 -43.33 24.30 7.27
N THR A 64 -44.18 24.52 8.29
CA THR A 64 -43.85 25.43 9.41
C THR A 64 -43.09 24.75 10.54
N GLN A 65 -43.10 23.41 10.57
CA GLN A 65 -42.47 22.64 11.64
C GLN A 65 -40.95 22.62 11.46
N ASN A 66 -40.21 23.24 12.37
CA ASN A 66 -38.78 23.02 12.55
C ASN A 66 -38.49 21.56 12.99
N LEU A 67 -37.21 21.16 13.07
CA LEU A 67 -36.87 19.75 13.31
C LEU A 67 -37.53 19.17 14.58
N GLU A 68 -37.56 19.95 15.67
CA GLU A 68 -38.15 19.51 16.93
C GLU A 68 -39.66 19.29 16.80
N ALA A 69 -40.38 20.22 16.16
CA ALA A 69 -41.81 20.09 15.90
C ALA A 69 -42.10 18.95 14.89
N PHE A 70 -41.27 18.81 13.88
CA PHE A 70 -41.40 17.77 12.85
C PHE A 70 -41.30 16.37 13.46
N LYS A 71 -40.34 16.15 14.37
CA LYS A 71 -40.17 14.86 15.08
C LYS A 71 -41.35 14.49 15.99
N LYS A 72 -42.24 15.44 16.32
CA LYS A 72 -43.45 15.19 17.11
C LYS A 72 -44.65 14.79 16.25
N LEU A 73 -44.55 14.88 14.91
CA LEU A 73 -45.64 14.54 14.01
C LEU A 73 -45.85 13.03 13.89
N ASN A 74 -47.10 12.61 13.71
CA ASN A 74 -47.44 11.20 13.54
C ASN A 74 -46.87 10.66 12.22
N GLY A 75 -46.06 9.61 12.29
CA GLY A 75 -45.34 9.04 11.15
C GLY A 75 -44.00 9.72 10.85
N ALA A 76 -43.56 10.70 11.65
CA ALA A 76 -42.17 11.14 11.63
C ALA A 76 -41.31 10.07 12.30
N SER A 77 -40.33 9.52 11.57
CA SER A 77 -39.41 8.53 12.12
C SER A 77 -38.35 9.18 13.01
N ASN A 78 -37.64 8.37 13.80
CA ASN A 78 -36.43 8.77 14.56
C ASN A 78 -35.25 9.07 13.62
N ALA A 79 -35.44 9.99 12.68
CA ALA A 79 -34.46 10.37 11.68
C ALA A 79 -33.33 11.20 12.31
N LYS A 80 -32.09 10.87 11.94
CA LYS A 80 -30.91 11.62 12.33
C LYS A 80 -30.69 12.75 11.34
N GLU A 81 -30.59 14.00 11.83
CA GLU A 81 -30.13 15.09 10.97
C GLU A 81 -28.62 14.97 10.73
N ILE A 82 -28.18 15.22 9.50
CA ILE A 82 -26.78 15.10 9.09
C ILE A 82 -26.26 16.39 8.44
N ALA A 83 -25.03 16.74 8.82
CA ALA A 83 -24.27 17.83 8.24
C ALA A 83 -23.52 17.37 6.96
N ASN A 84 -22.86 18.33 6.30
CA ASN A 84 -21.91 18.12 5.21
C ASN A 84 -22.50 17.54 3.91
N VAL A 85 -23.79 17.75 3.68
CA VAL A 85 -24.45 17.44 2.40
C VAL A 85 -24.72 18.72 1.65
N TYR A 86 -24.23 18.83 0.41
CA TYR A 86 -24.34 20.06 -0.38
C TYR A 86 -25.68 20.11 -1.11
N PHE A 87 -26.36 21.25 -1.01
CA PHE A 87 -27.59 21.53 -1.74
C PHE A 87 -27.44 22.79 -2.57
N ALA A 88 -27.96 22.76 -3.80
CA ALA A 88 -27.97 23.89 -4.72
C ALA A 88 -29.38 24.18 -5.25
N TRP A 89 -29.69 25.45 -5.45
CA TRP A 89 -30.97 25.91 -5.94
C TRP A 89 -30.98 26.06 -7.46
N GLN A 90 -32.12 25.72 -8.05
CA GLN A 90 -32.40 25.84 -9.46
C GLN A 90 -33.76 26.49 -9.67
N TYR A 91 -33.89 27.17 -10.81
CA TYR A 91 -35.12 27.80 -11.29
C TYR A 91 -35.38 27.37 -12.73
N LYS A 92 -36.62 27.56 -13.19
CA LYS A 92 -36.97 27.36 -14.60
C LYS A 92 -36.62 28.59 -15.42
N ASP A 93 -35.76 28.41 -16.40
CA ASP A 93 -35.55 29.33 -17.52
C ASP A 93 -36.19 28.71 -18.77
N GLY A 94 -37.39 29.18 -19.10
CA GLY A 94 -38.30 28.47 -20.01
C GLY A 94 -38.68 27.10 -19.44
N GLU A 95 -38.49 26.04 -20.24
CA GLU A 95 -38.77 24.65 -19.83
C GLU A 95 -37.56 23.96 -19.17
N THR A 96 -36.41 24.65 -19.06
CA THR A 96 -35.16 24.04 -18.57
C THR A 96 -34.85 24.50 -17.17
N TRP A 97 -34.46 23.57 -16.31
CA TRP A 97 -33.96 23.89 -14.99
C TRP A 97 -32.49 24.31 -15.05
N LYS A 98 -32.17 25.48 -14.48
CA LYS A 98 -30.83 26.07 -14.42
C LYS A 98 -30.44 26.40 -12.98
N TYR A 99 -29.15 26.29 -12.64
CA TYR A 99 -28.67 26.70 -11.31
C TYR A 99 -28.75 28.21 -11.17
N ILE A 100 -29.23 28.66 -10.01
CA ILE A 100 -29.23 30.09 -9.66
C ILE A 100 -27.79 30.46 -9.30
N LYS A 101 -27.21 31.48 -9.92
CA LYS A 101 -25.86 31.96 -9.59
C LYS A 101 -25.85 32.76 -8.28
N GLY A 102 -24.79 32.67 -7.48
CA GLY A 102 -24.55 33.58 -6.35
C GLY A 102 -24.20 32.95 -5.00
N LYS A 103 -23.87 31.65 -4.94
CA LYS A 103 -23.43 30.90 -3.74
C LYS A 103 -24.20 31.16 -2.42
N ASP A 104 -23.92 32.24 -1.71
CA ASP A 104 -24.61 32.62 -0.47
C ASP A 104 -25.81 33.55 -0.68
N THR A 105 -25.85 34.31 -1.77
CA THR A 105 -26.94 35.25 -2.09
C THR A 105 -27.22 35.24 -3.60
N PRO A 106 -28.46 34.96 -4.04
CA PRO A 106 -28.81 34.92 -5.45
C PRO A 106 -28.39 36.21 -6.18
N GLU A 107 -27.73 36.08 -7.33
CA GLU A 107 -27.40 37.19 -8.21
C GLU A 107 -28.60 37.53 -9.11
N LEU A 108 -28.92 38.82 -9.19
CA LEU A 108 -29.95 39.34 -10.09
C LEU A 108 -29.34 40.32 -11.10
N GLU A 109 -29.85 40.27 -12.32
CA GLU A 109 -29.58 41.23 -13.38
C GLU A 109 -30.91 41.75 -13.93
N ASN A 110 -31.15 43.06 -13.85
CA ASN A 110 -32.41 43.70 -14.23
C ASN A 110 -33.66 43.03 -13.60
N GLY A 111 -33.55 42.61 -12.34
CA GLY A 111 -34.63 41.96 -11.60
C GLY A 111 -34.89 40.49 -11.97
N LYS A 112 -34.05 39.88 -12.81
CA LYS A 112 -34.12 38.46 -13.17
C LYS A 112 -32.95 37.69 -12.57
N LEU A 113 -33.19 36.43 -12.21
CA LEU A 113 -32.13 35.54 -11.71
C LEU A 113 -31.10 35.27 -12.81
N LYS A 114 -29.81 35.31 -12.43
CA LYS A 114 -28.73 34.84 -13.28
C LYS A 114 -28.58 33.33 -13.16
N SER A 115 -28.37 32.66 -14.29
CA SER A 115 -28.02 31.24 -14.31
C SER A 115 -26.51 31.03 -14.28
N THR A 116 -26.10 29.85 -13.82
CA THR A 116 -24.75 29.31 -14.00
C THR A 116 -24.83 27.84 -14.38
N ASP A 117 -23.84 27.35 -15.14
CA ASP A 117 -23.65 25.92 -15.39
C ASP A 117 -22.59 25.32 -14.44
N ASP A 118 -21.82 26.16 -13.72
CA ASP A 118 -20.92 25.71 -12.66
C ASP A 118 -21.67 25.66 -11.32
N VAL A 119 -21.93 24.43 -10.85
CA VAL A 119 -22.62 24.17 -9.59
C VAL A 119 -21.88 24.74 -8.36
N LYS A 120 -20.56 25.00 -8.45
CA LYS A 120 -19.79 25.64 -7.36
C LYS A 120 -20.11 27.13 -7.19
N GLU A 121 -20.60 27.78 -8.25
CA GLU A 121 -21.07 29.17 -8.20
C GLU A 121 -22.57 29.26 -7.86
N ALA A 122 -23.28 28.12 -7.83
CA ALA A 122 -24.71 28.08 -7.61
C ALA A 122 -25.07 28.46 -6.17
N PHE A 123 -26.18 29.17 -6.00
CA PHE A 123 -26.81 29.47 -4.71
C PHE A 123 -27.07 28.16 -3.97
N GLY A 124 -26.27 27.90 -2.95
CA GLY A 124 -26.09 26.56 -2.42
C GLY A 124 -25.06 26.51 -1.30
N LYS A 125 -25.21 25.53 -0.40
CA LYS A 125 -24.29 25.30 0.71
C LYS A 125 -24.42 23.91 1.31
N LEU A 126 -23.41 23.54 2.10
CA LEU A 126 -23.43 22.35 2.94
C LEU A 126 -24.45 22.53 4.08
N THR A 127 -25.14 21.44 4.43
CA THR A 127 -25.86 21.37 5.71
C THR A 127 -24.89 21.42 6.89
N THR A 128 -25.34 22.04 7.96
CA THR A 128 -24.70 22.01 9.28
C THR A 128 -25.41 21.00 10.18
N GLU A 129 -25.01 20.91 11.45
CA GLU A 129 -25.71 20.07 12.44
C GLU A 129 -27.17 20.49 12.67
N SER A 130 -27.54 21.73 12.31
CA SER A 130 -28.90 22.28 12.38
C SER A 130 -29.53 22.53 11.01
N GLY A 131 -29.02 21.87 9.96
CA GLY A 131 -29.49 22.02 8.58
C GLY A 131 -28.82 23.17 7.82
N ALA A 132 -29.43 23.58 6.71
CA ALA A 132 -29.00 24.70 5.87
C ALA A 132 -30.14 25.70 5.68
N GLU A 133 -30.05 26.86 6.33
CA GLU A 133 -31.02 27.96 6.20
C GLU A 133 -30.68 28.88 5.03
N PHE A 134 -31.52 28.95 4.00
CA PHE A 134 -31.35 29.83 2.86
C PHE A 134 -32.19 31.11 3.03
N ASN A 135 -31.57 32.28 2.85
CA ASN A 135 -32.32 33.53 2.69
C ASN A 135 -32.85 33.60 1.26
N VAL A 136 -34.17 33.45 1.12
CA VAL A 136 -34.87 33.44 -0.17
C VAL A 136 -35.67 34.73 -0.41
N SER A 137 -35.51 35.73 0.46
CA SER A 137 -36.21 37.02 0.37
C SER A 137 -35.96 37.79 -0.93
N ASN A 138 -34.87 37.48 -1.62
CA ASN A 138 -34.44 38.09 -2.89
C ASN A 138 -34.84 37.25 -4.12
N LEU A 139 -35.38 36.05 -3.92
CA LEU A 139 -35.93 35.26 -5.03
C LEU A 139 -37.28 35.88 -5.47
N PRO A 140 -37.58 35.89 -6.79
CA PRO A 140 -38.89 36.29 -7.30
C PRO A 140 -40.07 35.56 -6.64
N GLN A 141 -41.00 36.34 -6.10
CA GLN A 141 -42.16 35.88 -5.31
C GLN A 141 -43.41 36.73 -5.56
N ASP A 142 -43.40 37.61 -6.56
CA ASP A 142 -44.54 38.46 -6.96
C ASP A 142 -45.73 37.64 -7.47
N LYS A 143 -45.44 36.42 -7.93
CA LYS A 143 -46.38 35.36 -8.28
C LYS A 143 -45.83 34.03 -7.80
N PRO A 144 -46.68 33.00 -7.62
CA PRO A 144 -46.22 31.64 -7.33
C PRO A 144 -45.17 31.19 -8.36
N THR A 145 -43.93 31.02 -7.91
CA THR A 145 -42.78 30.70 -8.75
C THR A 145 -42.13 29.41 -8.28
N GLU A 146 -41.93 28.47 -9.20
CA GLU A 146 -41.36 27.16 -8.90
C GLU A 146 -39.83 27.21 -8.83
N TYR A 147 -39.30 26.56 -7.80
CA TYR A 147 -37.89 26.33 -7.57
C TYR A 147 -37.65 24.85 -7.27
N ARG A 148 -36.42 24.41 -7.44
CA ARG A 148 -35.98 23.10 -6.93
C ARG A 148 -34.64 23.21 -6.20
N ILE A 149 -34.49 22.41 -5.16
CA ILE A 149 -33.25 22.27 -4.39
C ILE A 149 -32.70 20.86 -4.63
N VAL A 150 -31.53 20.76 -5.26
CA VAL A 150 -30.89 19.48 -5.60
C VAL A 150 -29.78 19.15 -4.62
N GLU A 151 -29.64 17.87 -4.28
CA GLU A 151 -28.46 17.33 -3.59
C GLU A 151 -27.32 17.18 -4.61
N VAL A 152 -26.15 17.72 -4.30
CA VAL A 152 -24.96 17.70 -5.17
C VAL A 152 -23.90 16.83 -4.49
N ARG A 153 -23.85 15.55 -4.86
CA ARG A 153 -23.01 14.56 -4.16
C ARG A 153 -21.53 14.85 -4.32
N GLU A 154 -21.14 15.28 -5.50
CA GLU A 154 -19.77 15.63 -5.87
C GLU A 154 -19.21 16.84 -5.11
N LEU A 155 -20.06 17.62 -4.42
CA LEU A 155 -19.65 18.70 -3.53
C LEU A 155 -19.94 18.43 -2.04
N SER A 156 -20.50 17.26 -1.73
CA SER A 156 -20.75 16.84 -0.35
C SER A 156 -19.47 16.32 0.29
N THR A 157 -19.35 16.49 1.60
CA THR A 157 -18.20 16.01 2.41
C THR A 157 -18.64 15.10 3.57
N TYR A 158 -19.89 14.62 3.50
CA TYR A 158 -20.45 13.66 4.46
C TYR A 158 -19.67 12.34 4.41
N VAL A 159 -19.22 11.90 5.59
CA VAL A 159 -18.66 10.58 5.85
C VAL A 159 -19.39 10.02 7.06
N GLY A 160 -20.10 8.91 6.85
CA GLY A 160 -20.81 8.19 7.91
C GLY A 160 -19.85 7.42 8.82
N ASN A 161 -20.41 6.73 9.80
CA ASN A 161 -19.61 5.89 10.70
C ASN A 161 -18.89 4.78 9.92
N ASP A 162 -17.68 4.43 10.34
CA ASP A 162 -16.84 3.39 9.74
C ASP A 162 -16.62 3.53 8.22
N GLY A 163 -16.67 4.76 7.69
CA GLY A 163 -16.46 5.06 6.28
C GLY A 163 -17.70 4.85 5.39
N ALA A 164 -18.90 4.79 5.97
CA ALA A 164 -20.13 4.74 5.21
C ALA A 164 -20.35 5.99 4.34
N THR A 165 -21.06 5.81 3.22
CA THR A 165 -21.37 6.88 2.25
C THR A 165 -22.86 6.96 1.98
N LEU A 166 -23.36 8.14 1.60
CA LEU A 166 -24.77 8.31 1.22
C LEU A 166 -25.17 7.39 0.07
N SER A 167 -26.38 6.83 0.15
CA SER A 167 -26.89 5.78 -0.74
C SER A 167 -28.21 6.22 -1.38
N ALA A 168 -29.38 5.75 -0.93
CA ALA A 168 -30.66 6.11 -1.54
C ALA A 168 -31.01 7.57 -1.25
N MET A 169 -31.88 8.17 -2.06
CA MET A 169 -32.44 9.49 -1.81
C MET A 169 -33.97 9.49 -1.95
N LYS A 170 -34.66 10.31 -1.16
CA LYS A 170 -36.12 10.47 -1.21
C LYS A 170 -36.48 11.90 -0.88
N ALA A 171 -37.49 12.43 -1.58
CA ALA A 171 -37.79 13.86 -1.60
C ALA A 171 -36.57 14.71 -2.02
N VAL A 172 -35.81 14.21 -3.00
CA VAL A 172 -34.69 14.89 -3.66
C VAL A 172 -34.93 14.77 -5.18
N PRO A 173 -34.92 15.87 -5.96
CA PRO A 173 -34.89 17.26 -5.48
C PRO A 173 -36.09 17.62 -4.59
N VAL A 174 -35.91 18.66 -3.78
CA VAL A 174 -37.02 19.34 -3.11
C VAL A 174 -37.62 20.32 -4.11
N GLU A 175 -38.86 20.10 -4.54
CA GLU A 175 -39.60 21.07 -5.35
C GLU A 175 -40.42 21.99 -4.43
N ILE A 176 -40.31 23.29 -4.63
CA ILE A 176 -40.95 24.31 -3.78
C ILE A 176 -41.46 25.47 -4.61
N THR A 177 -42.64 25.96 -4.30
CA THR A 177 -43.22 27.17 -4.90
C THR A 177 -43.14 28.31 -3.89
N LEU A 178 -42.56 29.43 -4.28
CA LEU A 178 -42.45 30.63 -3.43
C LEU A 178 -43.37 31.76 -3.95
N PRO A 179 -44.00 32.55 -3.06
CA PRO A 179 -44.03 32.37 -1.61
C PRO A 179 -44.78 31.09 -1.23
N LEU A 180 -44.34 30.42 -0.16
CA LEU A 180 -45.04 29.22 0.33
C LEU A 180 -46.31 29.64 1.05
N VAL A 181 -47.45 29.09 0.62
CA VAL A 181 -48.77 29.37 1.19
C VAL A 181 -49.37 28.08 1.74
N ASN A 182 -49.85 28.12 2.99
CA ASN A 182 -50.64 27.05 3.59
C ASN A 182 -51.99 27.61 4.12
N GLN A 183 -52.72 26.82 4.91
CA GLN A 183 -54.04 27.22 5.45
C GLN A 183 -53.99 28.50 6.31
N ASN A 184 -52.83 28.84 6.86
CA ASN A 184 -52.59 30.03 7.68
C ASN A 184 -52.08 31.22 6.86
N GLY A 185 -51.97 31.11 5.54
CA GLY A 185 -51.48 32.15 4.64
C GLY A 185 -50.02 31.96 4.23
N ILE A 186 -49.35 33.05 3.86
CA ILE A 186 -47.94 33.05 3.46
C ILE A 186 -47.08 32.71 4.69
N GLN A 187 -46.17 31.76 4.52
CA GLN A 187 -45.25 31.34 5.57
C GLN A 187 -43.91 32.07 5.44
N LYS A 188 -43.53 32.79 6.49
CA LYS A 188 -42.29 33.56 6.58
C LYS A 188 -41.06 32.65 6.60
N ASN A 189 -41.10 31.61 7.41
CA ASN A 189 -40.02 30.64 7.58
C ASN A 189 -40.55 29.25 7.24
N VAL A 190 -39.83 28.54 6.38
CA VAL A 190 -40.24 27.23 5.86
C VAL A 190 -39.14 26.22 6.13
N HIS A 191 -39.52 25.01 6.50
CA HIS A 191 -38.61 23.90 6.75
C HIS A 191 -38.88 22.76 5.77
N VAL A 192 -37.83 22.14 5.23
CA VAL A 192 -37.92 21.02 4.29
C VAL A 192 -36.98 19.88 4.68
N TYR A 193 -37.41 18.63 4.43
CA TYR A 193 -36.77 17.43 4.99
C TYR A 193 -36.39 16.41 3.91
N PRO A 194 -35.41 16.66 3.04
CA PRO A 194 -34.88 15.65 2.13
C PRO A 194 -34.22 14.51 2.91
N LYS A 195 -34.21 13.30 2.35
CA LYS A 195 -33.73 12.09 3.06
C LYS A 195 -32.68 11.33 2.27
N ASN A 196 -31.76 10.66 2.97
CA ASN A 196 -30.93 9.59 2.43
C ASN A 196 -30.96 8.33 3.32
N THR A 197 -30.51 7.23 2.75
CA THR A 197 -29.90 6.12 3.49
C THR A 197 -28.38 6.18 3.33
N GLU A 198 -27.63 5.31 4.01
CA GLU A 198 -26.19 5.13 3.79
C GLU A 198 -25.86 3.67 3.52
N THR A 199 -24.77 3.47 2.81
CA THR A 199 -24.18 2.15 2.53
C THR A 199 -22.81 2.10 3.19
N GLY A 200 -22.50 0.97 3.83
CA GLY A 200 -21.21 0.75 4.49
C GLY A 200 -20.02 0.73 3.53
N LYS A 201 -18.81 0.87 4.09
CA LYS A 201 -17.56 0.88 3.33
C LYS A 201 -17.38 -0.40 2.48
N PRO A 202 -16.61 -0.33 1.38
CA PRO A 202 -16.23 -1.53 0.65
C PRO A 202 -15.24 -2.38 1.47
N ASP A 203 -15.05 -3.62 1.04
CA ASP A 203 -13.94 -4.46 1.53
C ASP A 203 -12.77 -4.36 0.55
N ASN A 204 -11.54 -4.45 1.04
CA ASN A 204 -10.34 -4.55 0.22
C ASN A 204 -9.37 -5.57 0.83
N LYS A 205 -8.97 -6.58 0.06
CA LYS A 205 -8.06 -7.63 0.52
C LYS A 205 -6.95 -7.83 -0.51
N LYS A 206 -5.72 -7.96 -0.05
CA LYS A 206 -4.55 -8.24 -0.88
C LYS A 206 -3.88 -9.53 -0.44
N GLU A 207 -3.56 -10.40 -1.40
CA GLU A 207 -2.93 -11.69 -1.17
C GLU A 207 -1.94 -12.04 -2.29
N LEU A 208 -1.15 -13.08 -2.04
CA LEU A 208 -0.41 -13.76 -3.10
C LEU A 208 -1.40 -14.57 -3.95
N ASP A 209 -1.32 -14.46 -5.28
CA ASP A 209 -2.17 -15.26 -6.17
C ASP A 209 -1.57 -16.66 -6.34
N LYS A 210 -1.98 -17.56 -5.44
CA LYS A 210 -1.52 -18.97 -5.46
C LYS A 210 -1.89 -19.69 -6.76
N ASN A 211 -2.99 -19.32 -7.41
CA ASN A 211 -3.43 -19.97 -8.64
C ASN A 211 -2.52 -19.59 -9.83
N ALA A 212 -1.97 -18.37 -9.81
CA ALA A 212 -1.00 -17.92 -10.80
C ALA A 212 0.41 -18.52 -10.57
N ASN A 213 0.69 -19.08 -9.39
CA ASN A 213 1.95 -19.77 -9.08
C ASN A 213 1.90 -21.24 -9.51
N SER A 214 2.02 -21.51 -10.81
CA SER A 214 1.94 -22.87 -11.37
C SER A 214 2.93 -23.11 -12.52
N GLY A 215 3.17 -24.39 -12.85
CA GLY A 215 4.08 -24.81 -13.92
C GLY A 215 5.56 -24.77 -13.53
N GLU A 216 6.45 -24.86 -14.53
CA GLU A 216 7.91 -24.90 -14.32
C GLU A 216 8.49 -23.61 -13.71
N ALA A 217 7.76 -22.49 -13.81
CA ALA A 217 8.13 -21.20 -13.24
C ALA A 217 7.55 -20.96 -11.83
N ALA A 218 6.90 -21.97 -11.23
CA ALA A 218 6.35 -21.87 -9.89
C ALA A 218 7.46 -21.62 -8.85
N ILE A 219 7.14 -20.81 -7.86
CA ILE A 219 7.97 -20.52 -6.70
C ILE A 219 7.64 -21.56 -5.63
N ASP A 220 8.58 -22.48 -5.37
CA ASP A 220 8.40 -23.62 -4.47
C ASP A 220 8.02 -23.22 -3.03
N ASN A 221 8.59 -22.12 -2.51
CA ASN A 221 8.41 -21.69 -1.11
C ASN A 221 7.58 -20.41 -0.97
N LEU A 222 6.70 -20.12 -1.94
CA LEU A 222 5.85 -18.93 -1.91
C LEU A 222 4.91 -18.90 -0.71
N GLU A 223 4.43 -20.06 -0.25
CA GLU A 223 3.55 -20.14 0.94
C GLU A 223 4.26 -19.68 2.22
N ASN A 224 5.56 -19.94 2.31
CA ASN A 224 6.42 -19.45 3.40
C ASN A 224 6.86 -18.00 3.19
N LYS A 225 6.35 -17.35 2.13
CA LYS A 225 6.67 -15.98 1.72
C LYS A 225 8.18 -15.80 1.52
N SER A 226 8.82 -16.81 0.97
CA SER A 226 10.25 -16.84 0.71
C SER A 226 10.54 -17.00 -0.77
N VAL A 227 11.40 -16.15 -1.30
CA VAL A 227 11.64 -15.98 -2.74
C VAL A 227 13.13 -15.82 -3.04
N LYS A 228 13.54 -16.16 -4.26
CA LYS A 228 14.87 -15.86 -4.78
C LYS A 228 14.85 -14.62 -5.66
N ILE A 229 16.01 -13.96 -5.79
CA ILE A 229 16.19 -12.87 -6.77
C ILE A 229 15.92 -13.42 -8.18
N GLY A 230 15.09 -12.68 -8.93
CA GLY A 230 14.58 -13.08 -10.24
C GLY A 230 13.16 -13.66 -10.24
N ASP A 231 12.63 -14.08 -9.08
CA ASP A 231 11.26 -14.62 -8.98
C ASP A 231 10.22 -13.58 -9.41
N LYS A 232 9.17 -14.06 -10.09
CA LYS A 232 7.99 -13.29 -10.47
C LYS A 232 6.86 -13.59 -9.48
N ILE A 233 6.61 -12.69 -8.54
CA ILE A 233 5.63 -12.85 -7.46
C ILE A 233 4.25 -12.40 -7.94
N PRO A 234 3.25 -13.29 -8.03
CA PRO A 234 1.90 -12.92 -8.43
C PRO A 234 1.06 -12.45 -7.25
N TYR A 235 0.29 -11.38 -7.44
CA TYR A 235 -0.60 -10.77 -6.45
C TYR A 235 -2.04 -10.72 -6.96
N VAL A 236 -2.98 -10.81 -6.02
CA VAL A 236 -4.40 -10.58 -6.25
C VAL A 236 -4.95 -9.63 -5.20
N VAL A 237 -5.72 -8.66 -5.65
CA VAL A 237 -6.50 -7.74 -4.83
C VAL A 237 -7.98 -7.99 -5.13
N THR A 238 -8.76 -8.26 -4.08
CA THR A 238 -10.21 -8.43 -4.17
C THR A 238 -10.88 -7.29 -3.42
N SER A 239 -11.72 -6.53 -4.11
CA SER A 239 -12.45 -5.41 -3.53
C SER A 239 -13.96 -5.57 -3.72
N THR A 240 -14.73 -5.56 -2.63
CA THR A 240 -16.19 -5.74 -2.69
C THR A 240 -16.89 -4.41 -2.49
N ILE A 241 -17.52 -3.92 -3.56
CA ILE A 241 -18.35 -2.72 -3.54
C ILE A 241 -19.77 -3.12 -3.18
N LYS A 242 -20.30 -2.55 -2.09
CA LYS A 242 -21.59 -2.93 -1.52
C LYS A 242 -22.77 -2.42 -2.37
N ALA A 243 -23.89 -3.13 -2.29
CA ALA A 243 -25.18 -2.64 -2.75
C ALA A 243 -25.51 -1.27 -2.10
N GLY A 244 -26.12 -0.39 -2.89
CA GLY A 244 -26.42 0.99 -2.54
C GLY A 244 -25.27 1.98 -2.79
N SER A 245 -24.08 1.53 -3.21
CA SER A 245 -22.96 2.44 -3.47
C SER A 245 -23.22 3.35 -4.68
N THR A 246 -22.92 4.65 -4.53
CA THR A 246 -23.08 5.69 -5.57
C THR A 246 -21.80 6.49 -5.73
N TYR A 247 -20.70 5.79 -6.00
CA TYR A 247 -19.39 6.41 -5.96
C TYR A 247 -19.14 7.35 -7.14
N ASN A 248 -18.50 8.46 -6.80
CA ASN A 248 -17.89 9.42 -7.72
C ASN A 248 -16.36 9.25 -7.79
N LYS A 249 -15.80 8.40 -6.92
CA LYS A 249 -14.40 7.98 -6.92
C LYS A 249 -14.31 6.49 -6.64
N LEU A 250 -13.56 5.77 -7.48
CA LEU A 250 -13.07 4.44 -7.17
C LEU A 250 -11.70 4.23 -7.84
N ALA A 251 -10.67 4.00 -7.04
CA ALA A 251 -9.31 3.82 -7.52
C ALA A 251 -8.50 2.88 -6.63
N TRP A 252 -7.52 2.22 -7.23
CA TRP A 252 -6.55 1.36 -6.55
C TRP A 252 -5.17 1.96 -6.75
N SER A 253 -4.40 2.13 -5.69
CA SER A 253 -2.99 2.50 -5.78
C SER A 253 -2.12 1.45 -5.10
N ASP A 254 -0.91 1.24 -5.60
CA ASP A 254 0.04 0.33 -4.98
C ASP A 254 1.46 0.88 -5.10
N LYS A 255 2.26 0.71 -4.05
CA LYS A 255 3.67 1.07 -4.00
C LYS A 255 4.46 -0.13 -3.48
N LEU A 256 5.50 -0.48 -4.22
CA LEU A 256 6.38 -1.60 -3.98
C LEU A 256 7.67 -1.08 -3.31
N SER A 257 8.25 -1.86 -2.41
CA SER A 257 9.59 -1.61 -1.86
C SER A 257 10.66 -1.74 -2.95
N LYS A 258 11.79 -1.04 -2.82
CA LYS A 258 12.89 -0.99 -3.82
C LYS A 258 13.31 -2.34 -4.41
N GLY A 259 13.30 -3.41 -3.62
CA GLY A 259 13.68 -4.77 -4.06
C GLY A 259 12.67 -5.49 -4.99
N LEU A 260 11.59 -4.81 -5.37
CA LEU A 260 10.55 -5.32 -6.26
C LEU A 260 10.35 -4.38 -7.45
N THR A 261 10.24 -4.94 -8.65
CA THR A 261 9.88 -4.21 -9.87
C THR A 261 8.54 -4.71 -10.39
N LEU A 262 7.59 -3.81 -10.58
CA LEU A 262 6.27 -4.07 -11.14
C LEU A 262 6.38 -4.58 -12.59
N ASN A 263 5.67 -5.66 -12.91
CA ASN A 263 5.57 -6.17 -14.27
C ASN A 263 4.40 -5.55 -15.03
N ASP A 264 4.45 -5.61 -16.36
CA ASP A 264 3.37 -5.13 -17.23
C ASP A 264 2.26 -6.17 -17.44
N ASP A 265 1.60 -6.57 -16.35
CA ASP A 265 0.56 -7.60 -16.37
C ASP A 265 -0.64 -7.28 -15.46
N ILE A 266 -0.91 -5.99 -15.25
CA ILE A 266 -2.06 -5.52 -14.48
C ILE A 266 -3.35 -5.81 -15.25
N THR A 267 -4.26 -6.56 -14.62
CA THR A 267 -5.58 -6.89 -15.16
C THR A 267 -6.68 -6.64 -14.13
N LEU A 268 -7.83 -6.15 -14.58
CA LEU A 268 -9.01 -5.90 -13.75
C LEU A 268 -10.21 -6.65 -14.31
N SER A 269 -10.91 -7.40 -13.46
CA SER A 269 -12.19 -8.04 -13.77
C SER A 269 -13.21 -7.78 -12.66
N SER A 270 -14.49 -8.08 -12.91
CA SER A 270 -15.56 -7.94 -11.92
C SER A 270 -16.56 -9.09 -11.96
N GLU A 271 -17.21 -9.33 -10.81
CA GLU A 271 -18.36 -10.22 -10.65
C GLU A 271 -19.50 -9.46 -9.94
N PRO A 272 -20.69 -9.29 -10.57
CA PRO A 272 -20.99 -9.65 -11.95
C PRO A 272 -20.08 -8.91 -12.94
N ASN A 273 -19.86 -9.49 -14.12
CA ASN A 273 -19.10 -8.84 -15.17
C ASN A 273 -19.82 -7.58 -15.68
N ILE A 274 -19.26 -6.40 -15.40
CA ILE A 274 -19.80 -5.12 -15.85
C ILE A 274 -19.17 -4.62 -17.15
N GLN A 275 -18.36 -5.45 -17.81
CA GLN A 275 -17.73 -5.21 -19.12
C GLN A 275 -16.92 -3.91 -19.15
N LEU A 276 -15.91 -3.80 -18.27
CA LEU A 276 -14.99 -2.67 -18.26
C LEU A 276 -13.94 -2.78 -19.37
N GLU A 277 -13.71 -1.68 -20.07
CA GLU A 277 -12.69 -1.53 -21.11
C GLU A 277 -11.57 -0.61 -20.61
N LYS A 278 -10.32 -1.06 -20.74
CA LYS A 278 -9.14 -0.23 -20.43
C LYS A 278 -9.12 1.01 -21.33
N ASP A 279 -8.63 2.12 -20.79
CA ASP A 279 -8.50 3.45 -21.41
C ASP A 279 -9.84 4.17 -21.70
N ASN A 280 -10.98 3.46 -21.62
CA ASN A 280 -12.32 4.05 -21.68
C ASN A 280 -12.96 4.10 -20.28
N ASP A 281 -13.11 2.96 -19.63
CA ASP A 281 -13.78 2.84 -18.34
C ASP A 281 -12.83 2.93 -17.14
N TYR A 282 -11.55 2.66 -17.36
CA TYR A 282 -10.51 2.83 -16.35
C TYR A 282 -9.16 3.13 -17.00
N THR A 283 -8.32 3.85 -16.28
CA THR A 283 -6.95 4.17 -16.71
C THR A 283 -5.96 3.58 -15.72
N ILE A 284 -4.74 3.30 -16.18
CA ILE A 284 -3.64 2.83 -15.34
C ILE A 284 -2.42 3.70 -15.62
N THR A 285 -1.94 4.42 -14.62
CA THR A 285 -0.62 5.07 -14.62
C THR A 285 0.34 4.24 -13.78
N LYS A 286 1.55 3.98 -14.27
CA LYS A 286 2.52 3.11 -13.58
C LYS A 286 3.96 3.61 -13.69
N GLU A 287 4.75 3.21 -12.71
CA GLU A 287 6.21 3.32 -12.67
C GLU A 287 6.80 1.93 -12.36
N ASN A 288 8.12 1.82 -12.28
CA ASN A 288 8.80 0.55 -11.97
C ASN A 288 8.42 -0.03 -10.61
N ASP A 289 7.97 0.80 -9.67
CA ASP A 289 7.68 0.41 -8.29
C ASP A 289 6.25 0.74 -7.87
N SER A 290 5.37 1.14 -8.79
CA SER A 290 4.02 1.57 -8.42
C SER A 290 3.03 1.63 -9.56
N PHE A 291 1.74 1.66 -9.21
CA PHE A 291 0.67 2.02 -10.12
C PHE A 291 -0.48 2.73 -9.41
N VAL A 292 -1.29 3.44 -10.20
CA VAL A 292 -2.62 3.92 -9.84
C VAL A 292 -3.58 3.51 -10.96
N LEU A 293 -4.63 2.77 -10.62
CA LEU A 293 -5.75 2.43 -11.48
C LEU A 293 -6.96 3.25 -11.04
N VAL A 294 -7.57 4.01 -11.95
CA VAL A 294 -8.72 4.89 -11.65
C VAL A 294 -9.87 4.56 -12.58
N LEU A 295 -11.07 4.32 -12.03
CA LEU A 295 -12.28 4.27 -12.86
C LEU A 295 -12.62 5.66 -13.39
N THR A 296 -12.90 5.76 -14.69
CA THR A 296 -13.39 6.99 -15.33
C THR A 296 -14.88 7.19 -15.02
N ASN A 297 -15.45 8.32 -15.45
CA ASN A 297 -16.90 8.53 -15.36
C ASN A 297 -17.69 7.42 -16.08
N SER A 298 -17.17 6.85 -17.18
CA SER A 298 -17.80 5.73 -17.89
C SER A 298 -17.81 4.46 -17.03
N GLY A 299 -16.65 4.10 -16.44
CA GLY A 299 -16.54 2.94 -15.56
C GLY A 299 -17.38 3.07 -14.28
N LEU A 300 -17.38 4.26 -13.67
CA LEU A 300 -18.24 4.56 -12.51
C LEU A 300 -19.74 4.48 -12.88
N THR A 301 -20.12 4.88 -14.09
CA THR A 301 -21.50 4.74 -14.58
C THR A 301 -21.89 3.27 -14.72
N LYS A 302 -21.00 2.42 -15.29
CA LYS A 302 -21.21 0.97 -15.38
C LYS A 302 -21.33 0.33 -13.99
N LEU A 303 -20.49 0.74 -13.05
CA LEU A 303 -20.56 0.31 -11.66
C LEU A 303 -21.89 0.71 -11.01
N ALA A 304 -22.27 1.98 -11.11
CA ALA A 304 -23.48 2.52 -10.50
C ALA A 304 -24.76 1.85 -11.04
N LYS A 305 -24.80 1.44 -12.32
CA LYS A 305 -25.91 0.64 -12.88
C LYS A 305 -26.12 -0.68 -12.13
N LYS A 306 -25.08 -1.24 -11.50
CA LYS A 306 -25.21 -2.42 -10.63
C LYS A 306 -25.42 -2.05 -9.17
N THR A 307 -24.64 -1.11 -8.65
CA THR A 307 -24.56 -0.87 -7.21
C THR A 307 -25.55 0.14 -6.69
N ALA A 308 -25.92 1.18 -7.45
CA ALA A 308 -26.79 2.24 -6.94
C ALA A 308 -28.18 1.69 -6.58
N PRO A 309 -28.90 2.32 -5.64
CA PRO A 309 -30.27 1.96 -5.35
C PRO A 309 -31.20 2.14 -6.55
N ASN A 310 -32.32 1.41 -6.55
CA ASN A 310 -33.41 1.67 -7.49
C ASN A 310 -33.95 3.08 -7.26
N SER A 311 -34.24 3.84 -8.33
CA SER A 311 -34.78 5.20 -8.24
C SER A 311 -33.84 6.19 -7.52
N SER A 312 -32.52 5.97 -7.62
CA SER A 312 -31.54 6.83 -6.93
C SER A 312 -31.44 8.23 -7.51
N LYS A 313 -31.89 8.47 -8.76
CA LYS A 313 -31.69 9.72 -9.50
C LYS A 313 -30.22 10.21 -9.51
N PHE A 314 -29.29 9.31 -9.21
CA PHE A 314 -27.88 9.61 -9.07
C PHE A 314 -27.26 9.89 -10.43
N ARG A 315 -26.29 10.80 -10.47
CA ARG A 315 -25.45 11.07 -11.63
C ARG A 315 -24.00 11.01 -11.19
N VAL A 316 -23.17 10.33 -11.97
CA VAL A 316 -21.73 10.31 -11.69
C VAL A 316 -21.18 11.71 -11.95
N ASN A 317 -20.59 12.30 -10.92
CA ASN A 317 -20.00 13.65 -10.94
C ASN A 317 -20.95 14.73 -11.47
N GLY A 318 -22.26 14.57 -11.20
CA GLY A 318 -23.30 15.50 -11.67
C GLY A 318 -23.56 15.46 -13.18
N GLN A 319 -22.95 14.54 -13.91
CA GLN A 319 -22.97 14.48 -15.38
C GLN A 319 -23.79 13.29 -15.89
N GLY A 320 -24.29 13.41 -17.11
CA GLY A 320 -25.02 12.35 -17.80
C GLY A 320 -26.47 12.13 -17.33
N GLU A 321 -27.00 10.97 -17.70
CA GLU A 321 -28.37 10.56 -17.35
C GLU A 321 -28.48 10.08 -15.91
N GLU A 322 -29.69 10.14 -15.35
CA GLU A 322 -29.97 9.55 -14.03
C GLU A 322 -29.78 8.04 -14.07
N ILE A 323 -29.12 7.51 -13.04
CA ILE A 323 -28.81 6.10 -12.92
C ILE A 323 -29.80 5.45 -11.96
N ASP A 324 -30.58 4.53 -12.49
CA ASP A 324 -31.32 3.56 -11.70
C ASP A 324 -30.50 2.27 -11.64
N GLY A 325 -29.93 2.00 -10.47
CA GLY A 325 -29.12 0.81 -10.29
C GLY A 325 -29.94 -0.42 -9.90
N GLU A 326 -29.31 -1.58 -9.97
CA GLU A 326 -29.90 -2.87 -9.57
C GLU A 326 -29.80 -3.13 -8.05
N ASN A 327 -29.14 -2.24 -7.29
CA ASN A 327 -28.90 -2.38 -5.87
C ASN A 327 -28.22 -3.71 -5.48
N THR A 328 -27.19 -4.10 -6.21
CA THR A 328 -26.40 -5.33 -6.00
C THR A 328 -24.94 -5.03 -5.70
N SER A 329 -24.22 -5.97 -5.09
CA SER A 329 -22.78 -5.79 -4.85
C SER A 329 -21.98 -6.16 -6.10
N VAL A 330 -20.81 -5.54 -6.26
CA VAL A 330 -19.84 -5.86 -7.32
C VAL A 330 -18.50 -6.18 -6.67
N ILE A 331 -17.90 -7.31 -7.05
CA ILE A 331 -16.58 -7.73 -6.59
C ILE A 331 -15.58 -7.49 -7.71
N PHE A 332 -14.60 -6.63 -7.49
CA PHE A 332 -13.46 -6.44 -8.39
C PHE A 332 -12.34 -7.41 -8.03
N THR A 333 -11.71 -7.98 -9.05
CA THR A 333 -10.48 -8.75 -8.92
C THR A 333 -9.39 -8.08 -9.76
N LEU A 334 -8.39 -7.53 -9.09
CA LEU A 334 -7.21 -6.90 -9.69
C LEU A 334 -6.03 -7.86 -9.52
N LYS A 335 -5.41 -8.28 -10.62
CA LYS A 335 -4.22 -9.14 -10.62
C LYS A 335 -3.05 -8.45 -11.26
N TYR A 336 -1.86 -8.67 -10.73
CA TYR A 336 -0.59 -8.18 -11.27
C TYR A 336 0.57 -8.95 -10.63
N SER A 337 1.79 -8.72 -11.07
CA SER A 337 2.97 -9.32 -10.44
C SER A 337 4.14 -8.35 -10.29
N ALA A 338 5.11 -8.74 -9.47
CA ALA A 338 6.38 -8.04 -9.33
C ALA A 338 7.56 -9.00 -9.42
N LYS A 339 8.64 -8.58 -10.08
CA LYS A 339 9.91 -9.29 -10.10
C LYS A 339 10.75 -8.91 -8.89
N VAL A 340 11.32 -9.89 -8.19
CA VAL A 340 12.38 -9.65 -7.19
C VAL A 340 13.62 -9.19 -7.92
N ASN A 341 14.02 -7.94 -7.71
CA ASN A 341 15.12 -7.32 -8.44
C ASN A 341 16.42 -7.31 -7.63
N SER A 342 17.42 -6.63 -8.16
CA SER A 342 18.77 -6.54 -7.62
C SER A 342 18.92 -5.72 -6.35
N GLU A 343 17.92 -4.89 -6.02
CA GLU A 343 17.92 -4.05 -4.82
C GLU A 343 17.33 -4.78 -3.61
N ALA A 344 16.94 -6.04 -3.76
CA ALA A 344 16.47 -6.87 -2.67
C ALA A 344 17.60 -7.16 -1.68
N VAL A 345 17.46 -6.66 -0.46
CA VAL A 345 18.37 -6.95 0.65
C VAL A 345 17.89 -8.19 1.41
N ILE A 346 18.81 -9.08 1.74
CA ILE A 346 18.51 -10.31 2.48
C ILE A 346 17.75 -10.00 3.76
N ASN A 347 16.68 -10.75 4.01
CA ASN A 347 15.82 -10.65 5.19
C ASN A 347 15.12 -9.29 5.39
N ASN A 348 15.30 -8.31 4.51
CA ASN A 348 14.48 -7.10 4.51
C ASN A 348 13.08 -7.41 3.95
N PRO A 349 12.04 -6.66 4.38
CA PRO A 349 10.70 -6.86 3.88
C PRO A 349 10.62 -6.40 2.42
N LEU A 350 10.39 -7.34 1.51
CA LEU A 350 9.98 -7.06 0.14
C LEU A 350 8.46 -6.98 0.13
N GLN A 351 7.96 -5.77 0.34
CA GLN A 351 6.54 -5.54 0.56
C GLN A 351 5.92 -4.67 -0.53
N ASN A 352 4.62 -4.82 -0.67
CA ASN A 352 3.80 -3.87 -1.37
C ASN A 352 2.42 -3.80 -0.70
N THR A 353 1.76 -2.66 -0.81
CA THR A 353 0.47 -2.42 -0.15
C THR A 353 -0.49 -1.77 -1.14
N ASN A 354 -1.69 -2.34 -1.26
CA ASN A 354 -2.72 -1.79 -2.12
C ASN A 354 -3.66 -0.88 -1.32
N THR A 355 -3.90 0.33 -1.77
CA THR A 355 -4.85 1.26 -1.15
C THR A 355 -6.07 1.42 -2.05
N LEU A 356 -7.26 1.19 -1.52
CA LEU A 356 -8.53 1.42 -2.22
C LEU A 356 -9.10 2.79 -1.82
N HIS A 357 -9.21 3.67 -2.81
CA HIS A 357 -9.79 5.01 -2.67
C HIS A 357 -11.23 4.98 -3.17
N TYR A 358 -12.17 5.43 -2.36
CA TYR A 358 -13.59 5.42 -2.71
C TYR A 358 -14.33 6.63 -2.13
N GLY A 359 -15.51 6.93 -2.67
CA GLY A 359 -16.44 7.86 -2.05
C GLY A 359 -17.37 8.56 -3.02
N ASN A 360 -18.25 9.40 -2.46
CA ASN A 360 -19.27 10.14 -3.21
C ASN A 360 -18.79 11.52 -3.68
N ASN A 361 -17.60 11.95 -3.28
CA ASN A 361 -16.92 13.12 -3.81
C ASN A 361 -15.82 12.66 -4.79
N PRO A 362 -15.57 13.35 -5.92
CA PRO A 362 -14.38 13.08 -6.74
C PRO A 362 -13.08 13.12 -5.94
N GLY A 363 -13.02 13.99 -4.93
CA GLY A 363 -11.90 14.15 -4.01
C GLY A 363 -10.60 14.56 -4.68
N TYR A 364 -9.49 14.33 -3.96
CA TYR A 364 -8.13 14.56 -4.47
C TYR A 364 -7.70 13.43 -5.43
N THR A 365 -6.64 13.64 -6.21
CA THR A 365 -6.06 12.60 -7.09
C THR A 365 -5.23 11.58 -6.29
N PRO A 366 -5.57 10.27 -6.31
CA PRO A 366 -4.78 9.23 -5.67
C PRO A 366 -3.34 9.18 -6.18
N GLU A 367 -2.38 8.94 -5.29
CA GLU A 367 -0.99 8.65 -5.63
C GLU A 367 -0.50 7.41 -4.86
N PRO A 368 0.53 6.69 -5.36
CA PRO A 368 0.94 5.40 -4.81
C PRO A 368 1.27 5.36 -3.31
N GLY A 369 1.83 6.46 -2.77
CA GLY A 369 2.21 6.58 -1.36
C GLY A 369 1.04 6.86 -0.41
N ASP A 370 -0.18 7.03 -0.89
CA ASP A 370 -1.34 7.36 -0.05
C ASP A 370 -1.72 6.19 0.86
N ASN A 371 -1.78 6.48 2.15
CA ASN A 371 -2.02 5.54 3.23
C ASN A 371 -1.16 4.27 3.13
N ASN A 372 0.08 4.40 2.63
CA ASN A 372 0.98 3.30 2.33
C ASN A 372 2.39 3.56 2.92
N PRO A 373 2.60 3.24 4.20
CA PRO A 373 3.86 3.47 4.90
C PRO A 373 4.96 2.53 4.40
N PRO A 374 6.05 3.05 3.80
CA PRO A 374 7.12 2.23 3.24
C PRO A 374 8.09 1.76 4.34
N PRO A 375 8.85 0.67 4.10
CA PRO A 375 10.04 0.38 4.87
C PRO A 375 11.09 1.49 4.70
N VAL A 376 11.75 1.86 5.79
CA VAL A 376 12.79 2.88 5.87
C VAL A 376 13.99 2.26 6.59
N THR A 377 15.15 2.34 5.95
CA THR A 377 16.44 2.04 6.59
C THR A 377 16.88 3.27 7.37
N PRO A 378 17.28 3.17 8.65
CA PRO A 378 17.89 4.28 9.35
C PRO A 378 19.23 4.69 8.72
N LYS A 379 19.58 5.97 8.89
CA LYS A 379 20.90 6.52 8.55
C LYS A 379 21.49 7.09 9.83
N ASP A 380 22.69 6.65 10.19
CA ASP A 380 23.37 7.04 11.43
C ASP A 380 22.54 6.77 12.70
N GLY A 381 21.77 5.68 12.68
CA GLY A 381 20.85 5.29 13.74
C GLY A 381 19.65 6.22 13.86
N LYS A 382 19.30 6.95 12.80
CA LYS A 382 18.22 7.94 12.80
C LYS A 382 17.19 7.72 11.70
N ILE A 383 15.95 8.09 12.03
CA ILE A 383 14.89 8.34 11.05
C ILE A 383 14.27 9.70 11.37
N THR A 384 14.25 10.58 10.38
CA THR A 384 13.69 11.92 10.45
C THR A 384 12.49 12.03 9.52
N VAL A 385 11.39 12.57 10.04
CA VAL A 385 10.14 12.82 9.31
C VAL A 385 9.95 14.30 9.10
N ASN A 386 9.71 14.70 7.86
CA ASN A 386 9.27 16.04 7.49
C ASN A 386 7.77 15.99 7.13
N LYS A 387 6.94 16.73 7.88
CA LYS A 387 5.48 16.69 7.74
C LYS A 387 4.95 17.98 7.12
N SER A 388 4.10 17.85 6.10
CA SER A 388 3.36 18.98 5.50
C SER A 388 1.92 18.60 5.11
N PHE A 389 1.20 19.53 4.50
CA PHE A 389 -0.20 19.40 4.08
C PHE A 389 -0.41 20.01 2.69
N THR A 390 -1.36 19.48 1.93
CA THR A 390 -1.77 20.01 0.62
C THR A 390 -3.27 19.81 0.37
N ASN A 391 -3.87 20.67 -0.45
CA ASN A 391 -5.23 20.51 -0.95
C ASN A 391 -5.30 19.80 -2.32
N GLY A 392 -4.15 19.48 -2.93
CA GLY A 392 -4.07 18.94 -4.29
C GLY A 392 -3.06 17.80 -4.43
N PRO A 393 -2.73 17.38 -5.66
CA PRO A 393 -1.67 16.39 -5.89
C PRO A 393 -0.31 16.94 -5.48
N LEU A 394 0.64 16.06 -5.13
CA LEU A 394 1.94 16.46 -4.56
C LEU A 394 2.78 17.34 -5.49
N ALA A 395 2.63 17.18 -6.80
CA ALA A 395 3.35 17.97 -7.79
C ALA A 395 2.85 19.43 -7.90
N SER A 396 1.74 19.79 -7.24
CA SER A 396 1.22 21.15 -7.21
C SER A 396 1.98 21.98 -6.16
N SER A 397 2.23 23.26 -6.44
CA SER A 397 2.79 24.24 -5.48
C SER A 397 1.81 24.62 -4.33
N GLY A 398 0.82 23.76 -4.04
CA GLY A 398 -0.30 24.00 -3.15
C GLY A 398 -0.06 23.57 -1.70
N ASP A 399 1.18 23.68 -1.21
CA ASP A 399 1.44 23.50 0.23
C ASP A 399 0.52 24.43 1.02
N VAL A 400 -0.21 23.86 1.97
CA VAL A 400 -1.09 24.63 2.86
C VAL A 400 -0.50 24.74 4.25
N SER A 401 -0.84 25.82 4.94
CA SER A 401 -0.49 25.99 6.35
C SER A 401 -1.03 24.83 7.17
N TRP A 402 -0.29 24.48 8.22
CA TRP A 402 -0.74 23.50 9.22
C TRP A 402 -2.18 23.81 9.67
N PRO A 403 -3.11 22.84 9.60
CA PRO A 403 -4.50 23.08 9.97
C PRO A 403 -4.63 23.53 11.43
N ASN A 404 -5.45 24.56 11.68
CA ASN A 404 -5.54 25.18 12.99
C ASN A 404 -5.91 24.16 14.09
N GLY A 405 -5.14 24.14 15.17
CA GLY A 405 -5.36 23.25 16.32
C GLY A 405 -5.16 21.76 16.07
N LEU A 406 -4.67 21.36 14.89
CA LEU A 406 -4.48 19.95 14.56
C LEU A 406 -3.17 19.41 15.18
N GLU A 407 -3.26 18.25 15.82
CA GLU A 407 -2.10 17.46 16.25
C GLU A 407 -2.00 16.18 15.42
N ILE A 408 -0.78 15.82 15.03
CA ILE A 408 -0.48 14.58 14.30
C ILE A 408 0.30 13.66 15.23
N THR A 409 -0.15 12.42 15.38
CA THR A 409 0.59 11.39 16.13
C THR A 409 1.23 10.40 15.16
N LEU A 410 2.55 10.25 15.25
CA LEU A 410 3.33 9.27 14.50
C LEU A 410 3.83 8.17 15.44
N SER A 411 3.72 6.91 15.03
CA SER A 411 4.33 5.76 15.70
C SER A 411 5.42 5.13 14.82
N LEU A 412 6.36 4.45 15.47
CA LEU A 412 7.46 3.74 14.81
C LEU A 412 7.28 2.24 14.98
N GLN A 413 7.39 1.49 13.89
CA GLN A 413 7.40 0.03 13.90
C GLN A 413 8.73 -0.50 13.39
N VAL A 414 9.16 -1.63 13.92
CA VAL A 414 10.36 -2.38 13.51
C VAL A 414 9.95 -3.70 12.88
N TYR A 415 10.64 -4.11 11.81
CA TYR A 415 10.39 -5.38 11.14
C TYR A 415 11.18 -6.52 11.79
N ASP A 416 10.49 -7.64 12.03
CA ASP A 416 11.08 -8.91 12.45
C ASP A 416 11.10 -9.90 11.26
N PRO A 417 12.29 -10.22 10.71
CA PRO A 417 12.42 -11.18 9.61
C PRO A 417 12.02 -12.62 9.96
N GLN A 418 12.12 -13.01 11.23
CA GLN A 418 11.80 -14.37 11.66
C GLN A 418 10.28 -14.58 11.67
N GLY A 419 9.54 -13.64 12.28
CA GLY A 419 8.08 -13.63 12.27
C GLY A 419 7.44 -13.08 10.98
N ASN A 420 8.23 -12.48 10.08
CA ASN A 420 7.76 -11.76 8.89
C ASN A 420 6.65 -10.74 9.20
N LYS A 421 6.88 -9.91 10.21
CA LYS A 421 5.87 -8.98 10.73
C LYS A 421 6.48 -7.67 11.21
N TRP A 422 5.66 -6.63 11.20
CA TRP A 422 5.94 -5.36 11.84
C TRP A 422 5.49 -5.39 13.30
N SER A 423 6.23 -4.75 14.19
CA SER A 423 5.89 -4.62 15.62
C SER A 423 6.15 -3.20 16.09
N ASP A 424 5.28 -2.66 16.95
CA ASP A 424 5.46 -1.33 17.54
C ASP A 424 6.74 -1.26 18.37
N VAL A 425 7.49 -0.18 18.18
CA VAL A 425 8.59 0.19 19.07
C VAL A 425 7.96 0.96 20.25
N ASN A 426 7.70 0.24 21.33
CA ASN A 426 6.98 0.75 22.50
C ASN A 426 7.52 2.11 23.00
N SER A 427 6.61 3.01 23.35
CA SER A 427 6.89 4.33 23.96
C SER A 427 7.70 5.31 23.08
N GLN A 428 7.68 5.16 21.76
CA GLN A 428 8.39 6.04 20.82
C GLN A 428 7.45 6.93 19.98
N ASN A 429 6.19 7.15 20.38
CA ASN A 429 5.30 8.01 19.60
C ASN A 429 5.81 9.46 19.57
N LYS A 430 5.62 10.13 18.44
CA LYS A 430 5.94 11.55 18.23
C LYS A 430 4.66 12.32 17.92
N THR A 431 4.46 13.45 18.60
CA THR A 431 3.36 14.37 18.31
C THR A 431 3.92 15.60 17.59
N LEU A 432 3.33 15.92 16.45
CA LEU A 432 3.66 17.08 15.63
C LEU A 432 2.49 18.07 15.61
N ASN A 433 2.81 19.36 15.51
CA ASN A 433 1.82 20.46 15.46
C ASN A 433 2.39 21.64 14.64
N SER A 434 1.65 22.76 14.60
CA SER A 434 2.04 23.94 13.81
C SER A 434 3.39 24.56 14.19
N THR A 435 3.92 24.32 15.39
CA THR A 435 5.24 24.78 15.83
C THR A 435 6.35 23.74 15.69
N THR A 436 5.98 22.46 15.56
CA THR A 436 6.90 21.31 15.45
C THR A 436 6.44 20.44 14.29
N THR A 437 6.91 20.74 13.08
CA THR A 437 6.48 20.10 11.83
C THR A 437 7.40 18.94 11.39
N SER A 438 8.39 18.59 12.20
CA SER A 438 9.28 17.45 11.97
C SER A 438 9.52 16.66 13.25
N GLY A 439 9.84 15.37 13.09
CA GLY A 439 10.15 14.47 14.19
C GLY A 439 11.37 13.60 13.88
N GLU A 440 12.18 13.30 14.89
CA GLU A 440 13.37 12.44 14.75
C GLU A 440 13.35 11.33 15.81
N TRP A 441 13.62 10.11 15.37
CA TRP A 441 14.00 8.97 16.20
C TRP A 441 15.50 8.74 16.08
N THR A 442 16.17 8.44 17.20
CA THR A 442 17.61 8.23 17.29
C THR A 442 17.94 6.91 17.99
N GLY A 443 19.15 6.38 17.83
CA GLY A 443 19.57 5.13 18.47
C GLY A 443 18.95 3.88 17.83
N LEU A 444 18.51 4.00 16.58
CA LEU A 444 17.98 2.88 15.79
C LEU A 444 19.11 2.00 15.26
N ASP A 445 18.80 0.73 15.01
CA ASP A 445 19.75 -0.23 14.43
C ASP A 445 19.76 -0.08 12.91
N ASN A 446 20.89 0.36 12.34
CA ASN A 446 21.06 0.55 10.90
C ASN A 446 20.91 -0.75 10.08
N ASN A 447 20.97 -1.92 10.71
CA ASN A 447 20.76 -3.22 10.06
C ASN A 447 19.30 -3.66 10.07
N LYS A 448 18.40 -2.91 10.71
CA LYS A 448 16.97 -3.20 10.76
C LYS A 448 16.18 -2.29 9.83
N GLN A 449 14.96 -2.72 9.54
CA GLN A 449 13.99 -1.96 8.78
C GLN A 449 12.91 -1.45 9.72
N TYR A 450 12.51 -0.20 9.51
CA TYR A 450 11.47 0.48 10.28
C TYR A 450 10.39 0.98 9.34
N ARG A 451 9.22 1.32 9.87
CA ARG A 451 8.22 2.13 9.16
C ARG A 451 7.56 3.09 10.14
N VAL A 452 7.23 4.29 9.65
CA VAL A 452 6.51 5.28 10.42
C VAL A 452 5.03 5.22 10.03
N ILE A 453 4.15 5.14 11.01
CA ILE A 453 2.70 5.12 10.82
C ILE A 453 2.12 6.41 11.39
N GLU A 454 1.38 7.16 10.59
CA GLU A 454 0.51 8.22 11.10
C GLU A 454 -0.80 7.61 11.59
N LYS A 455 -1.24 8.01 12.79
CA LYS A 455 -2.57 7.66 13.28
C LYS A 455 -3.63 8.44 12.49
N ASP A 456 -4.70 7.76 12.06
CA ASP A 456 -5.79 8.27 11.25
C ASP A 456 -6.25 9.68 11.68
N VAL A 457 -6.30 10.59 10.70
CA VAL A 457 -6.70 11.98 10.91
C VAL A 457 -7.91 12.28 10.03
N LYS A 458 -9.06 12.52 10.67
CA LYS A 458 -10.32 12.76 9.96
C LYS A 458 -10.17 13.88 8.91
N GLY A 459 -10.52 13.55 7.67
CA GLY A 459 -10.50 14.49 6.56
C GLY A 459 -9.13 14.71 5.93
N TRP A 460 -8.14 13.89 6.26
CA TRP A 460 -6.78 13.93 5.71
C TRP A 460 -6.29 12.51 5.39
N VAL A 461 -5.48 12.38 4.34
CA VAL A 461 -4.82 11.11 3.98
C VAL A 461 -3.32 11.34 3.90
N PRO A 462 -2.49 10.61 4.67
CA PRO A 462 -1.04 10.74 4.60
C PRO A 462 -0.51 10.09 3.32
N ASN A 463 0.36 10.81 2.61
CA ASN A 463 1.19 10.25 1.55
C ASN A 463 2.63 10.14 2.05
N TYR A 464 3.21 8.94 1.92
CA TYR A 464 4.56 8.64 2.37
C TYR A 464 5.54 8.56 1.20
N ALA A 465 6.67 9.24 1.31
CA ALA A 465 7.75 9.18 0.32
C ALA A 465 9.12 9.16 1.00
N VAL A 466 9.88 8.08 0.79
CA VAL A 466 11.28 7.99 1.20
C VAL A 466 12.11 8.89 0.28
N GLN A 467 12.77 9.90 0.84
CA GLN A 467 13.64 10.80 0.07
C GLN A 467 15.03 10.18 -0.07
N GLU A 468 15.57 9.69 1.04
CA GLU A 468 16.81 8.91 1.13
C GLU A 468 16.77 8.04 2.39
N ASP A 469 17.78 7.20 2.60
CA ASP A 469 17.91 6.42 3.84
C ASP A 469 17.84 7.37 5.05
N GLY A 470 17.02 7.02 6.03
CA GLY A 470 16.78 7.82 7.24
C GLY A 470 15.85 9.03 7.06
N ILE A 471 15.46 9.42 5.84
CA ILE A 471 14.63 10.63 5.62
C ILE A 471 13.29 10.28 4.95
N LEU A 472 12.21 10.49 5.70
CA LEU A 472 10.85 10.27 5.25
C LEU A 472 10.09 11.60 5.12
N LYS A 473 9.43 11.82 3.98
CA LYS A 473 8.47 12.91 3.79
C LYS A 473 7.06 12.36 3.95
N ILE A 474 6.25 12.98 4.79
CA ILE A 474 4.83 12.69 4.93
C ILE A 474 4.04 13.95 4.58
N VAL A 475 3.15 13.85 3.60
CA VAL A 475 2.30 14.98 3.19
C VAL A 475 0.85 14.57 3.30
N ASN A 476 0.07 15.28 4.13
CA ASN A 476 -1.35 14.99 4.22
C ASN A 476 -2.12 15.72 3.14
N LYS A 477 -2.91 14.96 2.39
CA LYS A 477 -3.82 15.49 1.39
C LYS A 477 -5.19 15.68 2.00
N LYS A 478 -5.81 16.83 1.72
CA LYS A 478 -7.20 17.07 2.13
C LYS A 478 -8.09 16.01 1.49
N ASN A 479 -8.90 15.34 2.30
CA ASN A 479 -9.80 14.29 1.88
C ASN A 479 -11.21 14.58 2.37
N ASP A 480 -12.13 14.74 1.43
CA ASP A 480 -13.55 14.95 1.70
C ASP A 480 -14.39 13.67 1.53
N ASN A 481 -13.71 12.54 1.29
CA ASN A 481 -14.29 11.20 1.27
C ASN A 481 -13.94 10.43 2.54
N PRO A 482 -14.51 9.22 2.72
CA PRO A 482 -14.00 8.26 3.69
C PRO A 482 -12.49 8.04 3.55
N GLU A 483 -11.88 7.57 4.63
CA GLU A 483 -10.47 7.17 4.59
C GLU A 483 -10.28 6.00 3.61
N PRO A 484 -9.22 6.03 2.76
CA PRO A 484 -8.89 4.91 1.88
C PRO A 484 -8.61 3.63 2.66
N ILE A 485 -9.02 2.49 2.10
CA ILE A 485 -8.83 1.19 2.76
C ILE A 485 -7.51 0.58 2.30
N THR A 486 -6.57 0.51 3.24
CA THR A 486 -5.30 -0.18 3.08
C THR A 486 -5.28 -1.46 3.93
N PRO A 487 -5.28 -2.67 3.34
CA PRO A 487 -5.08 -3.91 4.07
C PRO A 487 -3.61 -4.04 4.51
N GLU A 488 -3.32 -5.01 5.39
CA GLU A 488 -1.94 -5.35 5.74
C GLU A 488 -1.10 -5.66 4.48
N PRO A 489 0.17 -5.23 4.44
CA PRO A 489 1.04 -5.46 3.30
C PRO A 489 1.30 -6.96 3.10
N VAL A 490 1.43 -7.36 1.84
CA VAL A 490 1.99 -8.67 1.50
C VAL A 490 3.50 -8.54 1.48
N ILE A 491 4.17 -9.28 2.36
CA ILE A 491 5.63 -9.24 2.54
C ILE A 491 6.23 -10.59 2.16
N VAL A 492 7.14 -10.60 1.19
CA VAL A 492 8.05 -11.73 0.95
C VAL A 492 9.47 -11.34 1.33
N ARG A 493 10.37 -12.32 1.41
CA ARG A 493 11.78 -12.07 1.74
C ARG A 493 12.70 -13.05 1.04
N THR A 494 13.92 -12.61 0.81
CA THR A 494 15.00 -13.44 0.29
C THR A 494 16.03 -13.73 1.38
N GLY A 495 16.79 -14.79 1.19
CA GLY A 495 17.78 -15.33 2.12
C GLY A 495 19.17 -15.42 1.54
N GLY A 496 20.09 -15.97 2.33
CA GLY A 496 21.44 -16.30 1.90
C GLY A 496 22.20 -17.05 2.98
N LYS A 497 23.45 -17.44 2.66
CA LYS A 497 24.37 -18.05 3.62
C LYS A 497 25.80 -17.58 3.38
N LYS A 498 26.53 -17.31 4.47
CA LYS A 498 27.95 -16.94 4.47
C LYS A 498 28.80 -18.11 4.93
N PHE A 499 29.98 -18.27 4.33
CA PHE A 499 30.93 -19.33 4.64
C PHE A 499 32.35 -18.78 4.75
N VAL A 500 33.17 -19.43 5.58
CA VAL A 500 34.61 -19.16 5.67
C VAL A 500 35.40 -20.47 5.60
N LYS A 501 36.26 -20.59 4.58
CA LYS A 501 37.18 -21.71 4.40
C LYS A 501 38.40 -21.54 5.28
N THR A 502 38.74 -22.58 6.03
CA THR A 502 39.88 -22.59 6.94
C THR A 502 40.67 -23.90 6.86
N ASN A 503 41.88 -23.91 7.42
CA ASN A 503 42.60 -25.15 7.71
C ASN A 503 41.90 -25.97 8.83
N GLU A 504 42.38 -27.19 9.09
CA GLU A 504 41.75 -28.13 10.03
C GLU A 504 41.61 -27.56 11.46
N ASP A 505 42.61 -26.80 11.89
CA ASP A 505 42.65 -26.14 13.21
C ASP A 505 41.80 -24.86 13.28
N GLY A 506 41.31 -24.36 12.13
CA GLY A 506 40.51 -23.15 12.02
C GLY A 506 41.28 -21.83 12.21
N LYS A 507 42.61 -21.89 12.26
CA LYS A 507 43.48 -20.73 12.54
C LYS A 507 43.91 -19.98 11.29
N GLU A 508 43.91 -20.65 10.15
CA GLU A 508 44.30 -20.09 8.85
C GLU A 508 43.08 -20.07 7.94
N ARG A 509 42.81 -18.92 7.32
CA ARG A 509 41.77 -18.75 6.29
C ARG A 509 42.36 -19.06 4.92
N LEU A 510 41.63 -19.77 4.06
CA LEU A 510 42.18 -20.36 2.83
C LEU A 510 41.54 -19.76 1.58
N ASN A 511 42.37 -19.25 0.68
CA ASN A 511 41.99 -18.68 -0.62
C ASN A 511 41.94 -19.73 -1.74
N GLY A 512 41.14 -19.47 -2.78
CA GLY A 512 41.19 -20.20 -4.04
C GLY A 512 40.47 -21.56 -4.08
N ALA A 513 39.77 -21.96 -3.01
CA ALA A 513 38.80 -23.06 -3.11
C ALA A 513 37.59 -22.66 -3.96
N GLU A 514 37.11 -23.58 -4.79
CA GLU A 514 35.92 -23.41 -5.63
C GLU A 514 34.79 -24.35 -5.20
N PHE A 515 33.58 -23.82 -5.09
CA PHE A 515 32.36 -24.53 -4.70
C PHE A 515 31.26 -24.37 -5.73
N ILE A 516 30.40 -25.38 -5.86
CA ILE A 516 29.10 -25.28 -6.54
C ILE A 516 27.97 -25.56 -5.54
N ILE A 517 26.78 -25.05 -5.82
CA ILE A 517 25.58 -25.28 -5.01
C ILE A 517 24.57 -26.11 -5.79
N SER A 518 23.96 -27.10 -5.14
CA SER A 518 22.79 -27.82 -5.63
C SER A 518 21.56 -27.64 -4.74
N ASN A 519 20.40 -27.94 -5.29
CA ASN A 519 19.15 -28.04 -4.53
C ASN A 519 19.20 -29.22 -3.53
N ALA A 520 18.22 -29.31 -2.62
CA ALA A 520 18.21 -30.28 -1.52
C ALA A 520 18.43 -31.74 -1.96
N ASP A 521 17.83 -32.17 -3.08
CA ASP A 521 17.96 -33.53 -3.60
C ASP A 521 19.23 -33.76 -4.44
N GLY A 522 19.96 -32.70 -4.80
CA GLY A 522 21.17 -32.75 -5.62
C GLY A 522 20.93 -32.96 -7.12
N SER A 523 19.68 -32.85 -7.60
CA SER A 523 19.32 -33.07 -9.01
C SER A 523 19.60 -31.87 -9.91
N LYS A 524 19.68 -30.66 -9.36
CA LYS A 524 19.93 -29.42 -10.10
C LYS A 524 20.98 -28.56 -9.42
N TYR A 525 21.70 -27.79 -10.22
CA TYR A 525 22.80 -26.93 -9.79
C TYR A 525 22.46 -25.47 -10.01
N LEU A 526 22.95 -24.62 -9.11
CA LEU A 526 22.68 -23.20 -9.11
C LEU A 526 23.57 -22.51 -10.15
N ALA A 527 22.95 -21.84 -11.13
CA ALA A 527 23.65 -21.10 -12.17
C ALA A 527 23.12 -19.66 -12.30
N LYS A 528 23.94 -18.80 -12.90
CA LYS A 528 23.60 -17.40 -13.18
C LYS A 528 22.70 -17.31 -14.43
N LEU A 529 21.73 -16.40 -14.45
CA LEU A 529 20.84 -16.21 -15.61
C LEU A 529 21.52 -15.52 -16.81
N ALA A 530 22.53 -14.66 -16.59
CA ALA A 530 23.38 -14.04 -17.62
C ALA A 530 24.86 -14.10 -17.18
N ASN A 531 25.84 -14.06 -18.10
CA ASN A 531 27.22 -14.53 -17.85
C ASN A 531 28.33 -13.46 -17.79
N ASN A 532 28.09 -12.17 -18.06
CA ASN A 532 29.15 -11.40 -18.73
C ASN A 532 30.05 -10.51 -17.83
N GLU A 533 29.76 -10.25 -16.55
CA GLU A 533 30.58 -9.33 -15.70
C GLU A 533 30.69 -9.71 -14.19
N ILE A 534 30.44 -10.97 -13.81
CA ILE A 534 29.83 -11.25 -12.48
C ILE A 534 30.78 -11.73 -11.37
N ASP A 535 31.93 -12.34 -11.68
CA ASP A 535 32.80 -12.88 -10.62
C ASP A 535 33.56 -11.77 -9.86
N ALA A 536 33.96 -10.72 -10.58
CA ALA A 536 34.52 -9.49 -9.98
C ALA A 536 33.49 -8.78 -9.09
N ASN A 537 32.21 -8.73 -9.51
CA ASN A 537 31.14 -8.11 -8.72
C ASN A 537 30.85 -8.87 -7.43
N GLN A 538 30.89 -10.22 -7.46
CA GLN A 538 30.72 -11.02 -6.25
C GLN A 538 31.87 -10.83 -5.27
N GLN A 539 33.12 -10.77 -5.76
CA GLN A 539 34.27 -10.44 -4.92
C GLN A 539 34.17 -9.01 -4.36
N ALA A 540 33.74 -8.04 -5.17
CA ALA A 540 33.50 -6.67 -4.73
C ALA A 540 32.40 -6.57 -3.66
N LEU A 541 31.32 -7.35 -3.79
CA LEU A 541 30.28 -7.45 -2.75
C LEU A 541 30.84 -8.02 -1.45
N VAL A 542 31.59 -9.12 -1.52
CA VAL A 542 32.21 -9.72 -0.32
C VAL A 542 33.19 -8.75 0.35
N LEU A 543 33.99 -8.02 -0.43
CA LEU A 543 34.90 -6.99 0.07
C LEU A 543 34.13 -5.84 0.73
N ALA A 544 33.11 -5.31 0.07
CA ALA A 544 32.33 -4.20 0.59
C ALA A 544 31.53 -4.58 1.85
N GLU A 545 30.95 -5.80 1.89
CA GLU A 545 30.33 -6.36 3.09
C GLU A 545 31.36 -6.51 4.22
N THR A 546 32.59 -6.91 3.89
CA THR A 546 33.67 -7.04 4.87
C THR A 546 34.04 -5.70 5.49
N GLU A 547 34.23 -4.66 4.67
CA GLU A 547 34.52 -3.30 5.15
C GLU A 547 33.39 -2.73 5.99
N TYR A 548 32.13 -2.91 5.57
CA TYR A 548 30.96 -2.44 6.31
C TYR A 548 30.84 -3.10 7.68
N GLN A 549 30.89 -4.44 7.74
CA GLN A 549 30.76 -5.17 9.01
C GLN A 549 31.90 -4.83 9.99
N ASN A 550 33.12 -4.57 9.49
CA ASN A 550 34.22 -4.09 10.32
C ASN A 550 33.91 -2.77 11.00
N ALA A 551 33.41 -1.79 10.23
CA ALA A 551 33.08 -0.47 10.75
C ALA A 551 31.92 -0.50 11.77
N VAL A 552 30.99 -1.47 11.64
CA VAL A 552 29.91 -1.71 12.61
C VAL A 552 30.43 -2.38 13.89
N LYS A 553 31.25 -3.44 13.76
CA LYS A 553 31.79 -4.20 14.92
C LYS A 553 32.79 -3.37 15.74
N LYS A 554 33.61 -2.55 15.08
CA LYS A 554 34.53 -1.59 15.69
C LYS A 554 34.03 -0.19 15.35
N PRO A 555 33.14 0.41 16.17
CA PRO A 555 32.35 1.56 15.77
C PRO A 555 33.22 2.72 15.28
N GLU A 556 33.27 2.89 13.96
CA GLU A 556 33.84 4.07 13.31
C GLU A 556 32.86 5.24 13.37
N ALA A 557 33.29 6.41 12.87
CA ALA A 557 32.40 7.56 12.74
C ALA A 557 31.16 7.18 11.90
N ALA A 558 29.97 7.67 12.31
CA ALA A 558 28.71 7.31 11.68
C ALA A 558 28.71 7.55 10.16
N ASP A 559 29.23 8.71 9.73
CA ASP A 559 29.41 9.06 8.31
C ASP A 559 30.21 8.01 7.52
N LYS A 560 31.22 7.40 8.16
CA LYS A 560 32.07 6.38 7.52
C LYS A 560 31.34 5.04 7.41
N ILE A 561 30.59 4.66 8.45
CA ILE A 561 29.72 3.47 8.42
C ILE A 561 28.68 3.63 7.31
N ALA A 562 28.06 4.80 7.18
CA ALA A 562 27.10 5.11 6.12
C ALA A 562 27.72 5.01 4.72
N GLU A 563 28.92 5.56 4.49
CA GLU A 563 29.65 5.45 3.23
C GLU A 563 29.92 3.99 2.83
N LEU A 564 30.42 3.18 3.79
CA LEU A 564 30.71 1.76 3.56
C LEU A 564 29.43 0.95 3.34
N LYS A 565 28.34 1.30 4.04
CA LYS A 565 27.01 0.72 3.83
C LYS A 565 26.55 0.94 2.39
N THR A 566 26.70 2.17 1.87
CA THR A 566 26.36 2.54 0.50
C THR A 566 27.19 1.77 -0.52
N LYS A 567 28.52 1.71 -0.35
CA LYS A 567 29.40 0.92 -1.23
C LYS A 567 29.01 -0.56 -1.27
N ARG A 568 28.67 -1.12 -0.11
CA ARG A 568 28.19 -2.50 0.03
C ARG A 568 26.82 -2.71 -0.62
N ASP A 569 25.90 -1.76 -0.46
CA ASP A 569 24.59 -1.80 -1.13
C ASP A 569 24.75 -1.69 -2.66
N GLU A 570 25.63 -0.82 -3.15
CA GLU A 570 25.95 -0.67 -4.58
C GLU A 570 26.61 -1.94 -5.15
N ALA A 571 27.59 -2.49 -4.44
CA ALA A 571 28.21 -3.76 -4.81
C ALA A 571 27.17 -4.89 -4.83
N ALA A 572 26.20 -4.90 -3.91
CA ALA A 572 25.10 -5.87 -3.90
C ALA A 572 24.18 -5.72 -5.12
N LYS A 573 23.87 -4.47 -5.53
CA LYS A 573 23.09 -4.19 -6.74
C LYS A 573 23.82 -4.66 -8.01
N THR A 574 25.12 -4.40 -8.10
CA THR A 574 25.96 -4.78 -9.25
C THR A 574 26.23 -6.29 -9.28
N ALA A 575 26.35 -6.92 -8.11
CA ALA A 575 26.48 -8.36 -7.95
C ALA A 575 25.14 -9.09 -7.94
N ALA A 576 24.01 -8.40 -8.12
CA ALA A 576 22.70 -9.01 -7.98
C ALA A 576 22.46 -10.06 -9.06
N ILE A 577 22.71 -11.29 -8.66
CA ILE A 577 22.61 -12.45 -9.50
C ILE A 577 21.15 -12.88 -9.55
N GLN A 578 20.61 -12.94 -10.77
CA GLN A 578 19.41 -13.74 -11.02
C GLN A 578 19.83 -15.20 -11.11
N TRP A 579 19.25 -16.02 -10.25
CA TRP A 579 19.56 -17.45 -10.16
C TRP A 579 18.61 -18.27 -11.03
N LYS A 580 19.17 -19.26 -11.72
CA LYS A 580 18.43 -20.35 -12.37
C LYS A 580 18.97 -21.70 -11.91
N TRP A 581 18.14 -22.72 -12.02
CA TRP A 581 18.56 -24.11 -11.82
C TRP A 581 18.89 -24.75 -13.16
N VAL A 582 20.04 -25.40 -13.25
CA VAL A 582 20.52 -26.16 -14.42
C VAL A 582 20.72 -27.63 -14.07
N ASN A 583 20.74 -28.50 -15.07
CA ASN A 583 20.82 -29.96 -14.84
C ASN A 583 22.27 -30.49 -14.80
N SER A 584 23.26 -29.70 -15.22
CA SER A 584 24.67 -30.10 -15.30
C SER A 584 25.54 -29.36 -14.29
N GLU A 585 26.48 -30.07 -13.65
CA GLU A 585 27.52 -29.45 -12.80
C GLU A 585 28.40 -28.48 -13.58
N ASP A 586 28.66 -28.75 -14.86
CA ASP A 586 29.55 -27.94 -15.71
C ASP A 586 28.96 -26.55 -16.01
N GLU A 587 27.64 -26.41 -15.93
CA GLU A 587 26.92 -25.15 -16.11
C GLU A 587 26.73 -24.38 -14.78
N ALA A 588 27.10 -25.00 -13.66
CA ALA A 588 26.91 -24.42 -12.33
C ALA A 588 27.84 -23.22 -12.12
N HIS A 589 27.36 -22.26 -11.31
CA HIS A 589 28.21 -21.16 -10.89
C HIS A 589 29.24 -21.64 -9.86
N LYS A 590 30.50 -21.30 -10.09
CA LYS A 590 31.62 -21.56 -9.19
C LYS A 590 31.84 -20.40 -8.22
N PHE A 591 31.59 -20.65 -6.94
CA PHE A 591 31.89 -19.73 -5.85
C PHE A 591 33.34 -19.90 -5.43
N ILE A 592 34.13 -18.83 -5.49
CA ILE A 592 35.56 -18.85 -5.18
C ILE A 592 35.80 -18.14 -3.85
N THR A 593 36.51 -18.80 -2.94
CA THR A 593 36.98 -18.18 -1.68
C THR A 593 38.00 -17.08 -1.96
N ASN A 594 37.90 -15.95 -1.24
CA ASN A 594 38.88 -14.86 -1.31
C ASN A 594 40.08 -15.07 -0.36
N GLU A 595 40.96 -14.07 -0.26
CA GLU A 595 42.15 -14.10 0.63
C GLU A 595 41.82 -14.35 2.11
N GLN A 596 40.62 -13.97 2.55
CA GLN A 596 40.12 -14.17 3.91
C GLN A 596 39.27 -15.46 4.02
N GLY A 597 39.34 -16.33 3.01
CA GLY A 597 38.59 -17.58 2.91
C GLY A 597 37.09 -17.41 2.80
N GLN A 598 36.61 -16.19 2.58
CA GLN A 598 35.19 -15.87 2.58
C GLN A 598 34.55 -16.22 1.23
N TRP A 599 33.35 -16.76 1.29
CA TRP A 599 32.42 -16.81 0.16
C TRP A 599 30.98 -16.86 0.68
N GLY A 600 29.99 -16.69 -0.19
CA GLY A 600 28.59 -16.75 0.22
C GLY A 600 27.64 -16.73 -0.95
N VAL A 601 26.41 -17.18 -0.67
CA VAL A 601 25.29 -17.16 -1.61
C VAL A 601 24.22 -16.21 -1.08
N TYR A 602 23.68 -15.39 -1.98
CA TYR A 602 22.80 -14.27 -1.67
C TYR A 602 21.55 -14.36 -2.54
N GLY A 603 20.41 -13.94 -2.01
CA GLY A 603 19.19 -13.87 -2.81
C GLY A 603 18.56 -15.23 -3.12
N LEU A 604 18.76 -16.25 -2.28
CA LEU A 604 18.08 -17.53 -2.40
C LEU A 604 16.79 -17.54 -1.58
N ALA A 605 15.82 -18.36 -1.99
CA ALA A 605 14.72 -18.70 -1.11
C ALA A 605 15.24 -19.45 0.13
N TYR A 606 14.47 -19.42 1.22
CA TYR A 606 14.72 -20.24 2.39
C TYR A 606 14.51 -21.70 2.02
N GLY A 607 15.33 -22.59 2.59
CA GLY A 607 15.30 -24.01 2.27
C GLY A 607 16.64 -24.69 2.52
N ASN A 608 16.67 -25.98 2.20
CA ASN A 608 17.87 -26.81 2.30
C ASN A 608 18.57 -26.88 0.95
N TYR A 609 19.89 -26.84 0.99
CA TYR A 609 20.78 -26.84 -0.16
C TYR A 609 22.01 -27.68 0.15
N LYS A 610 22.81 -27.96 -0.88
CA LYS A 610 24.12 -28.61 -0.72
C LYS A 610 25.19 -27.78 -1.41
N TYR A 611 26.38 -27.73 -0.82
CA TYR A 611 27.57 -27.26 -1.53
C TYR A 611 28.53 -28.43 -1.78
N LYS A 612 29.25 -28.39 -2.88
CA LYS A 612 30.28 -29.38 -3.26
C LYS A 612 31.57 -28.66 -3.64
N GLU A 613 32.69 -29.08 -3.07
CA GLU A 613 34.01 -28.55 -3.44
C GLU A 613 34.43 -29.15 -4.78
N VAL A 614 34.65 -28.30 -5.79
CA VAL A 614 35.09 -28.76 -7.10
C VAL A 614 36.61 -28.66 -7.25
N ASN A 615 37.22 -27.62 -6.65
CA ASN A 615 38.66 -27.45 -6.57
C ASN A 615 39.07 -27.05 -5.14
N PRO A 616 40.00 -27.79 -4.48
CA PRO A 616 40.49 -27.43 -3.15
C PRO A 616 41.50 -26.28 -3.21
N PRO A 617 41.79 -25.62 -2.07
CA PRO A 617 42.94 -24.73 -1.95
C PRO A 617 44.25 -25.45 -2.30
N LYS A 618 45.24 -24.70 -2.78
CA LYS A 618 46.57 -25.25 -3.07
C LYS A 618 47.17 -25.96 -1.85
N ASP A 619 47.72 -27.17 -2.05
CA ASP A 619 48.32 -28.04 -1.02
C ASP A 619 47.33 -28.65 0.00
N TYR A 620 46.02 -28.54 -0.24
CA TYR A 620 44.96 -29.09 0.60
C TYR A 620 44.17 -30.21 -0.13
N ALA A 621 43.63 -31.17 0.64
CA ALA A 621 42.90 -32.31 0.10
C ALA A 621 41.47 -31.93 -0.31
N LYS A 622 40.95 -32.49 -1.41
CA LYS A 622 39.58 -32.24 -1.86
C LYS A 622 38.53 -32.88 -0.93
N GLN A 623 37.45 -32.16 -0.66
CA GLN A 623 36.23 -32.67 -0.02
C GLN A 623 35.30 -33.26 -1.09
N GLU A 624 35.25 -34.60 -1.21
CA GLU A 624 34.49 -35.27 -2.28
C GLU A 624 32.96 -35.24 -2.07
N GLU A 625 32.51 -35.32 -0.81
CA GLU A 625 31.08 -35.42 -0.50
C GLU A 625 30.41 -34.04 -0.42
N PRO A 626 29.23 -33.86 -1.06
CA PRO A 626 28.42 -32.67 -0.87
C PRO A 626 27.98 -32.50 0.59
N VAL A 627 27.96 -31.26 1.07
CA VAL A 627 27.59 -30.92 2.45
C VAL A 627 26.31 -30.11 2.46
N GLU A 628 25.36 -30.49 3.31
CA GLU A 628 24.08 -29.81 3.47
C GLU A 628 24.22 -28.49 4.24
N PHE A 629 23.45 -27.48 3.83
CA PHE A 629 23.27 -26.25 4.58
C PHE A 629 21.84 -25.71 4.42
N MET A 630 21.40 -24.94 5.41
CA MET A 630 20.07 -24.35 5.43
C MET A 630 20.14 -22.83 5.25
N VAL A 631 19.28 -22.30 4.38
CA VAL A 631 18.99 -20.87 4.26
C VAL A 631 17.71 -20.56 5.04
N SER A 632 17.77 -19.58 5.94
CA SER A 632 16.71 -19.19 6.86
C SER A 632 16.78 -17.69 7.17
N ALA A 633 15.87 -17.19 8.01
CA ALA A 633 15.90 -15.80 8.47
C ALA A 633 17.13 -15.43 9.30
N THR A 634 17.84 -16.40 9.87
CA THR A 634 19.04 -16.18 10.69
C THR A 634 20.33 -16.65 10.01
N SER A 635 20.21 -17.43 8.93
CA SER A 635 21.32 -18.12 8.28
C SER A 635 22.44 -17.18 7.81
N PHE A 636 22.09 -15.95 7.44
CA PHE A 636 23.01 -14.98 6.84
C PHE A 636 23.77 -14.10 7.86
N ASN A 637 23.23 -13.91 9.07
CA ASN A 637 23.74 -12.90 10.02
C ASN A 637 24.07 -13.43 11.42
N THR A 638 23.47 -14.52 11.88
CA THR A 638 23.58 -14.91 13.30
C THR A 638 23.70 -16.42 13.55
N ASP A 639 23.74 -17.22 12.49
CA ASP A 639 23.72 -18.69 12.55
C ASP A 639 25.06 -19.27 12.03
N GLY A 640 26.14 -18.85 12.68
CA GLY A 640 27.51 -19.20 12.33
C GLY A 640 28.36 -19.59 13.55
N ASN A 641 29.53 -20.14 13.26
CA ASN A 641 30.53 -20.57 14.25
C ASN A 641 31.91 -19.91 14.01
N ILE A 642 31.98 -19.00 13.04
CA ILE A 642 33.15 -18.17 12.76
C ILE A 642 32.66 -16.83 12.23
N ASP A 643 33.29 -15.73 12.65
CA ASP A 643 32.97 -14.43 12.07
C ASP A 643 33.28 -14.43 10.57
N TYR A 644 32.37 -13.91 9.76
CA TYR A 644 32.62 -13.74 8.33
C TYR A 644 33.85 -12.85 8.14
N VAL A 645 33.88 -11.72 8.83
CA VAL A 645 35.02 -10.82 8.89
C VAL A 645 35.84 -11.06 10.15
N ALA A 646 37.15 -11.30 9.99
CA ALA A 646 38.04 -11.51 11.13
C ALA A 646 38.12 -10.24 12.00
N GLY A 647 37.71 -10.36 13.27
CA GLY A 647 37.96 -9.35 14.31
C GLY A 647 39.22 -9.66 15.12
N GLU A 648 39.54 -8.77 16.08
CA GLU A 648 40.44 -9.11 17.19
C GLU A 648 39.90 -10.37 17.89
N PRO A 649 40.75 -11.34 18.30
CA PRO A 649 40.28 -12.50 19.05
C PRO A 649 39.50 -12.00 20.28
N LEU A 650 38.27 -12.48 20.45
CA LEU A 650 37.48 -12.19 21.64
C LEU A 650 38.33 -12.59 22.86
N SER A 651 38.74 -11.60 23.65
CA SER A 651 39.50 -11.84 24.86
C SER A 651 38.62 -12.55 25.89
N GLY A 652 38.93 -13.82 26.16
CA GLY A 652 38.29 -14.68 27.18
C GLY A 652 37.45 -15.82 26.61
N ASP A 653 37.10 -16.80 27.46
CA ASP A 653 36.38 -18.07 27.20
C ASP A 653 34.96 -17.95 26.59
N LYS A 654 34.67 -16.91 25.79
CA LYS A 654 33.42 -16.80 25.05
C LYS A 654 33.48 -17.64 23.77
N ILE A 655 32.55 -18.58 23.66
CA ILE A 655 32.27 -19.37 22.46
C ILE A 655 32.09 -18.41 21.28
N ASN A 656 32.81 -18.66 20.17
CA ASN A 656 32.78 -17.82 18.98
C ASN A 656 31.42 -17.98 18.26
N THR A 657 30.45 -17.10 18.57
CA THR A 657 29.14 -17.04 17.90
C THR A 657 29.24 -16.12 16.68
N GLY A 658 29.88 -16.59 15.61
CA GLY A 658 30.07 -15.80 14.39
C GLY A 658 28.86 -15.78 13.47
N ASP A 659 28.95 -15.01 12.38
CA ASP A 659 27.89 -14.85 11.36
C ASP A 659 28.08 -15.70 10.10
N ALA A 660 29.10 -16.57 10.06
CA ALA A 660 29.37 -17.47 8.94
C ALA A 660 29.62 -18.92 9.37
N THR A 661 29.43 -19.84 8.42
CA THR A 661 29.72 -21.27 8.61
C THR A 661 31.17 -21.59 8.24
N GLN A 662 31.91 -22.18 9.17
CA GLN A 662 33.29 -22.61 8.96
C GLN A 662 33.35 -23.89 8.11
N ILE A 663 34.18 -23.88 7.07
CA ILE A 663 34.49 -25.05 6.24
C ILE A 663 35.97 -25.40 6.42
N LYS A 664 36.26 -26.46 7.20
CA LYS A 664 37.63 -26.91 7.52
C LYS A 664 38.23 -27.75 6.39
N ASN A 665 39.53 -27.60 6.11
CA ASN A 665 40.26 -28.42 5.14
C ASN A 665 41.50 -29.08 5.72
N LYS A 666 41.76 -30.33 5.30
CA LYS A 666 42.98 -31.07 5.65
C LYS A 666 44.11 -30.74 4.69
N LYS A 667 45.30 -30.44 5.21
CA LYS A 667 46.49 -30.18 4.41
C LYS A 667 47.09 -31.51 3.94
N ILE A 668 47.51 -31.59 2.68
CA ILE A 668 48.19 -32.79 2.16
C ILE A 668 49.57 -32.83 2.81
N THR A 669 49.78 -33.81 3.68
CA THR A 669 51.10 -34.08 4.27
C THR A 669 51.63 -35.37 3.64
N ILE A 670 52.73 -35.25 2.92
CA ILE A 670 53.50 -36.42 2.51
C ILE A 670 54.34 -36.79 3.74
N PRO A 671 54.18 -37.98 4.34
CA PRO A 671 55.07 -38.39 5.43
C PRO A 671 56.51 -38.35 4.91
N GLN A 672 57.42 -37.74 5.65
CA GLN A 672 58.85 -37.84 5.36
C GLN A 672 59.28 -39.31 5.53
N THR A 673 59.22 -40.09 4.45
CA THR A 673 59.80 -41.44 4.39
C THR A 673 61.31 -41.29 4.18
N GLY A 674 62.06 -40.96 5.23
CA GLY A 674 63.49 -40.67 5.05
C GLY A 674 64.32 -40.47 6.32
N GLY A 675 64.05 -41.22 7.39
CA GLY A 675 64.86 -41.14 8.62
C GLY A 675 65.42 -42.48 9.06
N ILE A 676 64.54 -43.40 9.48
CA ILE A 676 64.98 -44.62 10.18
C ILE A 676 64.97 -45.86 9.28
N GLY A 677 63.99 -46.01 8.38
CA GLY A 677 63.88 -47.19 7.51
C GLY A 677 65.08 -47.35 6.56
N THR A 678 65.47 -46.29 5.86
CA THR A 678 66.59 -46.32 4.89
C THR A 678 67.95 -46.54 5.57
N ILE A 679 68.14 -46.02 6.79
CA ILE A 679 69.37 -46.24 7.57
C ILE A 679 69.46 -47.69 8.03
N ILE A 680 68.35 -48.30 8.48
CA ILE A 680 68.33 -49.71 8.87
C ILE A 680 68.68 -50.61 7.68
N PHE A 681 68.12 -50.36 6.50
CA PHE A 681 68.44 -51.15 5.30
C PHE A 681 69.88 -50.92 4.80
N ALA A 682 70.41 -49.70 4.87
CA ALA A 682 71.79 -49.42 4.52
C ALA A 682 72.80 -50.07 5.48
N VAL A 683 72.54 -50.01 6.79
CA VAL A 683 73.39 -50.64 7.83
C VAL A 683 73.33 -52.16 7.71
N ALA A 684 72.16 -52.75 7.48
CA ALA A 684 72.03 -54.20 7.24
C ALA A 684 72.77 -54.63 5.95
N GLY A 685 72.69 -53.83 4.89
CA GLY A 685 73.41 -54.08 3.63
C GLY A 685 74.94 -54.03 3.80
N ILE A 686 75.45 -53.05 4.55
CA ILE A 686 76.88 -52.95 4.87
C ILE A 686 77.34 -54.10 5.77
N ALA A 687 76.52 -54.51 6.75
CA ALA A 687 76.82 -55.64 7.62
C ALA A 687 76.88 -56.97 6.84
N LEU A 688 75.96 -57.19 5.89
CA LEU A 688 75.98 -58.35 5.00
C LEU A 688 77.21 -58.36 4.09
N MET A 689 77.59 -57.22 3.52
CA MET A 689 78.81 -57.10 2.71
C MET A 689 80.08 -57.34 3.54
N GLY A 690 80.10 -56.85 4.78
CA GLY A 690 81.18 -57.13 5.74
C GLY A 690 81.28 -58.62 6.10
N PHE A 691 80.14 -59.29 6.29
CA PHE A 691 80.09 -60.73 6.59
C PHE A 691 80.54 -61.59 5.39
N ALA A 692 80.16 -61.20 4.17
CA ALA A 692 80.60 -61.85 2.94
C ALA A 692 82.12 -61.70 2.73
N ALA A 693 82.68 -60.50 2.94
CA ALA A 693 84.12 -60.26 2.84
C ALA A 693 84.92 -61.04 3.90
N TYR A 694 84.39 -61.18 5.13
CA TYR A 694 85.00 -61.98 6.18
C TYR A 694 84.97 -63.49 5.86
N ALA A 695 83.86 -64.01 5.34
CA ALA A 695 83.75 -65.41 4.94
C ALA A 695 84.70 -65.77 3.78
N ILE A 696 84.87 -64.88 2.79
CA ILE A 696 85.81 -65.08 1.67
C ILE A 696 87.27 -65.07 2.17
N LYS A 697 87.62 -64.23 3.15
CA LYS A 697 88.97 -64.18 3.74
C LYS A 697 89.30 -65.37 4.65
N ARG A 698 88.29 -66.06 5.19
CA ARG A 698 88.48 -67.28 5.99
C ARG A 698 88.71 -68.53 5.13
N ASN A 699 88.12 -68.60 3.93
CA ASN A 699 88.30 -69.74 3.02
C ASN A 699 89.54 -69.63 2.12
N SER A 700 90.31 -68.54 2.19
CA SER A 700 91.55 -68.35 1.40
C SER A 700 92.84 -68.66 2.18
N LYS A 701 92.74 -69.40 3.29
CA LYS A 701 93.87 -69.86 4.11
C LYS A 701 93.67 -71.32 4.57
N GLU A 702 93.47 -72.20 3.60
CA GLU A 702 93.83 -73.63 3.73
C GLU A 702 94.47 -74.02 2.39
N ASP A 703 95.77 -73.79 2.30
CA ASP A 703 96.76 -74.61 1.58
C ASP A 703 97.87 -74.94 2.58
#